data_AF-A0A354IDW8-F1
#
_entry.id   AF-A0A354IDW8-F1
#
_cell.length_a   1.000
_cell.length_b   1.000
_cell.length_c   1.000
_cell.angle_alpha   90.00
_cell.angle_beta   90.00
_cell.angle_gamma   90.00
#
_symmetry.space_group_name_H-M   'P 1'
#
loop_
_entity.id
_entity.type
_entity.pdbx_description
1 polymer ?
#
loop_
_entity_poly.entity_id
_entity_poly.type
_entity_poly.pdbx_seq_one_letter_code
_entity_poly.pdbx_strand_id
1 'polypeptide(L)'
;MNRIPTKKPTARSVFLLNSKVKVTAGALSALLVCGAITPAMAASISKDETVYATLSPDGTVTSQTVSDWLHSDHGLTNFGDVSNLQDITNVKGKELPQQNGNKLTWNVQGNDVYYQGTSTGTLPVEANITYTLDGKPVDAAALKGASGHLVIHISLKNNETKTVTVDGKSYTICRPYFTAVGTDLSADHFKNVKAEHGRVQTDSNNQLVAFLAMPGMKSTYEALLGDDLDQVTKLMLDDVEIACDMTDGELPAIYFACASELNDLETKDLQLDEFDQLDELKDATEQLIDGAKQLADGCGTLDEKLGELSSQYVTFHDGIIDATSGAGMLDNGAKQLSSGMRTLTLGAGKLADGVGQLNDGAGKLADGASEVDSGANSLKSGAGDVNAGAGDLSSGLNTLDKNSEKLSKGARDLAQGLNQLGAALGSEDVQALFAGSSKMKSSLKELSGGMNQVMAAVNSGKVGEALDGLDSISAGASKLESSLSALSDHSGVSLSESEKAALASIEGGADIIAKFETNRQTVDQMAAACGKLAGAASRISSGAESVKSGVGSAMSNLSGNLSKIDSGLETAADRYAQMDAGLQKLAGTLGTSVEQLQEGAVQLDSGVAQYTEGVGSAASGASKLAAGTKTLYGGAAKLADGTGELASGAQKLSGGLGELNGQVPELTKGAGKLADGADQLAGGSKELSAGMKQLSSASGLVQDAIHKFDAAGSQLSDGSGKLYDGIIKYNEEGISKITDNKTLTNLRTAAKLLDEQRAYAQEASCYSGAPESATETSTKYVMRTEEVQNVEKDDTEKEAPKQETFWDRVKGLF
;
A
#
# COMPACT_ATOMS: atom_id res chain seq x y z
N MET A 1 13.51 -17.90 -33.81
CA MET A 1 13.16 -18.30 -35.18
C MET A 1 13.79 -17.33 -36.16
N ASN A 2 14.61 -17.86 -37.09
CA ASN A 2 15.06 -17.37 -38.41
C ASN A 2 15.46 -15.88 -38.59
N ARG A 3 16.76 -15.59 -38.76
CA ARG A 3 17.61 -15.67 -39.98
C ARG A 3 17.47 -14.47 -40.94
N ILE A 4 18.58 -13.75 -41.09
CA ILE A 4 18.93 -12.70 -42.07
C ILE A 4 18.81 -13.26 -43.51
N PRO A 5 18.61 -12.42 -44.55
CA PRO A 5 19.77 -11.99 -45.36
C PRO A 5 19.74 -10.54 -45.87
N THR A 6 20.95 -10.09 -46.20
CA THR A 6 21.43 -8.82 -46.79
C THR A 6 20.95 -8.52 -48.22
N LYS A 7 21.00 -7.24 -48.64
CA LYS A 7 21.38 -6.83 -50.02
C LYS A 7 21.63 -5.32 -50.18
N LYS A 8 22.80 -4.97 -50.76
CA LYS A 8 23.09 -3.71 -51.48
C LYS A 8 22.27 -3.64 -52.79
N PRO A 9 22.10 -2.46 -53.40
CA PRO A 9 22.77 -2.24 -54.69
C PRO A 9 23.30 -0.81 -54.98
N THR A 10 24.43 -0.82 -55.71
CA THR A 10 24.99 0.06 -56.77
C THR A 10 24.48 1.46 -57.12
N ALA A 11 25.46 2.31 -57.45
CA ALA A 11 25.42 3.66 -58.01
C ALA A 11 24.90 3.79 -59.47
N ARG A 12 24.38 4.98 -59.83
CA ARG A 12 24.58 5.67 -61.12
C ARG A 12 24.15 7.16 -61.08
N SER A 13 25.14 8.04 -61.24
CA SER A 13 25.19 9.34 -61.94
C SER A 13 23.91 10.04 -62.45
N VAL A 14 23.79 11.35 -62.15
CA VAL A 14 23.51 12.44 -63.14
C VAL A 14 24.20 13.73 -62.65
N PHE A 15 24.82 14.45 -63.60
CA PHE A 15 25.60 15.69 -63.50
C PHE A 15 24.78 16.86 -64.12
N LEU A 16 25.15 18.10 -63.77
CA LEU A 16 25.05 19.38 -64.54
C LEU A 16 23.99 20.44 -64.15
N LEU A 17 24.54 21.55 -63.63
CA LEU A 17 24.38 22.98 -63.97
C LEU A 17 23.02 23.50 -64.51
N ASN A 18 22.56 24.63 -63.94
CA ASN A 18 22.56 25.89 -64.71
C ASN A 18 22.32 27.14 -63.85
N SER A 19 23.15 28.16 -64.07
CA SER A 19 22.90 29.57 -63.76
C SER A 19 22.81 30.36 -65.08
N LYS A 20 21.90 31.33 -65.18
CA LYS A 20 22.08 32.66 -65.81
C LYS A 20 20.75 33.45 -65.98
N VAL A 21 20.74 34.62 -65.33
CA VAL A 21 20.43 35.99 -65.81
C VAL A 21 19.05 36.31 -66.40
N LYS A 22 18.45 37.41 -65.90
CA LYS A 22 17.78 38.46 -66.70
C LYS A 22 18.02 39.87 -66.13
N VAL A 23 18.35 40.77 -67.05
CA VAL A 23 18.53 42.23 -66.94
C VAL A 23 17.20 42.92 -67.22
N THR A 24 16.94 44.09 -66.60
CA THR A 24 16.11 45.16 -67.21
C THR A 24 16.53 46.54 -66.70
N ALA A 25 16.55 47.48 -67.63
CA ALA A 25 17.04 48.85 -67.53
C ALA A 25 15.99 49.87 -67.06
N GLY A 26 16.46 51.03 -66.60
CA GLY A 26 15.68 52.27 -66.44
C GLY A 26 16.65 53.47 -66.39
N ALA A 27 16.51 54.41 -67.34
CA ALA A 27 17.40 55.54 -67.57
C ALA A 27 16.69 56.90 -67.37
N LEU A 28 17.51 57.97 -67.35
CA LEU A 28 17.23 59.43 -67.45
C LEU A 28 16.76 60.15 -66.17
N SER A 29 17.22 61.36 -65.80
CA SER A 29 18.30 62.28 -66.24
C SER A 29 18.14 63.61 -65.47
N ALA A 30 19.22 64.37 -65.24
CA ALA A 30 19.42 65.77 -65.71
C ALA A 30 20.21 66.72 -64.77
N LEU A 31 21.34 67.22 -65.33
CA LEU A 31 21.91 68.60 -65.40
C LEU A 31 22.33 69.40 -64.14
N LEU A 32 23.65 69.71 -63.96
CA LEU A 32 24.47 70.87 -64.42
C LEU A 32 24.20 72.17 -63.60
N VAL A 33 25.18 72.86 -63.02
CA VAL A 33 26.14 73.79 -63.65
C VAL A 33 27.33 74.07 -62.71
N CYS A 34 28.57 74.01 -63.23
CA CYS A 34 29.75 74.67 -62.66
C CYS A 34 30.09 75.86 -63.57
N GLY A 35 30.21 77.06 -63.01
CA GLY A 35 30.71 78.24 -63.71
C GLY A 35 32.15 78.51 -63.32
N ALA A 36 33.04 78.63 -64.30
CA ALA A 36 34.32 79.32 -64.16
C ALA A 36 34.55 80.15 -65.42
N ILE A 37 34.94 81.40 -65.22
CA ILE A 37 35.28 82.38 -66.26
C ILE A 37 36.70 82.08 -66.75
N THR A 38 36.85 82.22 -68.06
CA THR A 38 37.98 82.00 -68.99
C THR A 38 39.35 82.57 -68.57
N PRO A 39 40.44 82.10 -69.19
CA PRO A 39 40.91 82.83 -70.38
C PRO A 39 41.11 81.96 -71.63
N ALA A 40 41.02 82.68 -72.75
CA ALA A 40 41.38 82.35 -74.12
C ALA A 40 42.25 81.09 -74.33
N MET A 41 41.73 80.19 -75.17
CA MET A 41 42.47 79.10 -75.81
C MET A 41 43.65 79.69 -76.59
N ALA A 42 44.86 79.59 -76.03
CA ALA A 42 46.07 79.53 -76.84
C ALA A 42 46.00 78.24 -77.67
N ALA A 43 46.47 78.26 -78.91
CA ALA A 43 46.56 77.04 -79.72
C ALA A 43 47.28 75.95 -78.91
N SER A 44 46.69 74.76 -78.80
CA SER A 44 47.34 73.59 -78.17
C SER A 44 48.52 73.20 -79.06
N ILE A 45 49.72 73.36 -78.51
CA ILE A 45 50.96 73.03 -79.19
C ILE A 45 51.44 71.71 -78.61
N SER A 46 51.74 70.73 -79.45
CA SER A 46 52.58 69.60 -79.04
C SER A 46 54.03 69.92 -79.37
N LYS A 47 54.95 69.52 -78.48
CA LYS A 47 56.39 69.63 -78.71
C LYS A 47 57.03 68.26 -78.60
N ASP A 48 57.49 67.75 -79.72
CA ASP A 48 58.30 66.54 -79.80
C ASP A 48 59.76 66.92 -79.96
N GLU A 49 60.55 66.58 -78.95
CA GLU A 49 61.96 66.93 -78.88
C GLU A 49 62.82 65.68 -79.00
N THR A 50 63.83 65.74 -79.87
CA THR A 50 64.87 64.71 -79.94
C THR A 50 66.23 65.33 -79.66
N VAL A 51 66.84 64.91 -78.56
CA VAL A 51 68.19 65.30 -78.16
C VAL A 51 69.18 64.33 -78.80
N TYR A 52 69.92 64.78 -79.80
CA TYR A 52 71.03 64.04 -80.39
C TYR A 52 72.33 64.39 -79.69
N ALA A 53 72.94 63.42 -79.00
CA ALA A 53 74.25 63.61 -78.39
C ALA A 53 75.31 62.76 -79.10
N THR A 54 76.41 63.38 -79.52
CA THR A 54 77.60 62.64 -79.92
C THR A 54 78.50 62.50 -78.71
N LEU A 55 78.93 61.27 -78.43
CA LEU A 55 79.77 60.93 -77.31
C LEU A 55 81.18 60.56 -77.81
N SER A 56 82.20 60.93 -77.06
CA SER A 56 83.50 60.29 -77.12
C SER A 56 83.34 58.78 -76.86
N PRO A 57 84.29 57.94 -77.30
CA PRO A 57 84.23 56.50 -77.04
C PRO A 57 84.15 56.11 -75.55
N ASP A 58 84.52 56.99 -74.61
CA ASP A 58 84.38 56.77 -73.15
C ASP A 58 83.00 57.18 -72.59
N GLY A 59 82.14 57.76 -73.43
CA GLY A 59 80.81 58.26 -73.05
C GLY A 59 80.75 59.77 -72.76
N THR A 60 81.88 60.49 -72.79
CA THR A 60 81.90 61.94 -72.57
C THR A 60 81.22 62.67 -73.73
N VAL A 61 80.28 63.58 -73.46
CA VAL A 61 79.57 64.29 -74.53
C VAL A 61 80.47 65.27 -75.29
N THR A 62 80.66 65.07 -76.60
CA THR A 62 81.48 65.97 -77.46
C THR A 62 80.64 67.04 -78.13
N SER A 63 79.41 66.70 -78.52
CA SER A 63 78.44 67.66 -79.06
C SER A 63 77.01 67.24 -78.76
N GLN A 64 76.12 68.22 -78.60
CA GLN A 64 74.68 67.96 -78.50
C GLN A 64 73.93 68.88 -79.44
N THR A 65 73.06 68.30 -80.24
CA THR A 65 72.10 69.01 -81.07
C THR A 65 70.72 68.55 -80.67
N VAL A 66 69.86 69.50 -80.32
CA VAL A 66 68.47 69.21 -80.00
C VAL A 66 67.63 69.61 -81.19
N SER A 67 66.78 68.70 -81.64
CA SER A 67 65.82 68.92 -82.71
C SER A 67 64.43 68.96 -82.08
N ASP A 68 63.79 70.10 -82.21
CA ASP A 68 62.44 70.34 -81.73
C ASP A 68 61.46 70.35 -82.90
N TRP A 69 60.36 69.62 -82.73
CA TRP A 69 59.19 69.66 -83.59
C TRP A 69 58.02 70.21 -82.80
N LEU A 70 57.65 71.45 -83.08
CA LEU A 70 56.43 72.06 -82.58
C LEU A 70 55.32 71.83 -83.61
N HIS A 71 54.20 71.29 -83.16
CA HIS A 71 53.04 71.01 -84.00
C HIS A 71 51.76 71.56 -83.38
N SER A 72 50.82 72.04 -84.21
CA SER A 72 49.47 72.35 -83.77
C SER A 72 48.44 72.07 -84.86
N ASP A 73 47.42 71.29 -84.51
CA ASP A 73 46.25 71.01 -85.37
C ASP A 73 45.44 72.26 -85.74
N HIS A 74 45.66 73.36 -85.02
CA HIS A 74 44.93 74.63 -85.18
C HIS A 74 45.74 75.72 -85.90
N GLY A 75 46.97 75.40 -86.35
CA GLY A 75 47.87 76.31 -87.04
C GLY A 75 48.74 77.14 -86.08
N LEU A 76 50.01 77.29 -86.44
CA LEU A 76 51.01 78.08 -85.73
C LEU A 76 51.10 79.48 -86.36
N THR A 77 50.82 80.52 -85.59
CA THR A 77 50.99 81.92 -86.01
C THR A 77 51.36 82.78 -84.80
N ASN A 78 52.49 83.48 -84.87
CA ASN A 78 52.96 84.41 -83.84
C ASN A 78 52.86 83.85 -82.39
N PHE A 79 53.48 82.69 -82.15
CA PHE A 79 53.43 81.99 -80.87
C PHE A 79 54.77 82.04 -80.13
N GLY A 80 54.71 81.86 -78.82
CA GLY A 80 55.88 81.78 -77.95
C GLY A 80 56.28 80.34 -77.68
N ASP A 81 57.58 80.07 -77.70
CA ASP A 81 58.18 78.81 -77.28
C ASP A 81 59.29 79.11 -76.25
N VAL A 82 59.67 78.09 -75.49
CA VAL A 82 60.79 78.15 -74.55
C VAL A 82 61.85 77.17 -75.00
N SER A 83 63.06 77.66 -75.22
CA SER A 83 64.20 76.84 -75.58
C SER A 83 65.48 77.45 -75.02
N ASN A 84 66.29 76.63 -74.35
CA ASN A 84 67.63 76.98 -73.88
C ASN A 84 68.73 76.78 -74.94
N LEU A 85 68.35 76.44 -76.18
CA LEU A 85 69.28 76.13 -77.25
C LEU A 85 70.01 77.36 -77.79
N GLN A 86 71.23 77.12 -78.27
CA GLN A 86 72.07 78.08 -78.97
C GLN A 86 72.11 77.75 -80.47
N ASP A 87 72.53 78.71 -81.30
CA ASP A 87 72.68 78.54 -82.76
C ASP A 87 71.42 77.98 -83.46
N ILE A 88 70.25 78.49 -83.07
CA ILE A 88 68.97 77.97 -83.54
C ILE A 88 68.80 78.20 -85.04
N THR A 89 68.52 77.12 -85.76
CA THR A 89 68.21 77.11 -87.19
C THR A 89 66.89 76.40 -87.43
N ASN A 90 66.08 76.94 -88.35
CA ASN A 90 64.89 76.26 -88.81
C ASN A 90 65.30 75.23 -89.87
N VAL A 91 64.94 73.96 -89.66
CA VAL A 91 65.38 72.83 -90.48
C VAL A 91 64.61 72.75 -91.79
N LYS A 92 63.33 73.15 -91.81
CA LYS A 92 62.43 73.02 -92.97
C LYS A 92 61.97 74.36 -93.57
N GLY A 93 62.39 75.49 -93.00
CA GLY A 93 62.03 76.84 -93.43
C GLY A 93 63.21 77.81 -93.46
N LYS A 94 62.97 79.07 -93.85
CA LYS A 94 63.99 80.15 -93.85
C LYS A 94 63.80 81.13 -92.68
N GLU A 95 62.69 81.02 -91.96
CA GLU A 95 62.28 81.87 -90.86
C GLU A 95 63.10 81.54 -89.62
N LEU A 96 63.73 82.55 -89.01
CA LEU A 96 64.42 82.44 -87.73
C LEU A 96 63.56 83.04 -86.61
N PRO A 97 63.57 82.45 -85.40
CA PRO A 97 62.82 82.99 -84.27
C PRO A 97 63.46 84.29 -83.76
N GLN A 98 62.66 85.15 -83.15
CA GLN A 98 63.19 86.20 -82.29
C GLN A 98 63.48 85.61 -80.92
N GLN A 99 64.75 85.57 -80.52
CA GLN A 99 65.19 85.00 -79.25
C GLN A 99 65.50 86.10 -78.23
N ASN A 100 64.90 86.01 -77.03
CA ASN A 100 65.20 86.86 -75.87
C ASN A 100 65.36 85.99 -74.61
N GLY A 101 66.60 85.72 -74.23
CA GLY A 101 66.91 84.68 -73.24
C GLY A 101 66.45 83.31 -73.74
N ASN A 102 65.76 82.55 -72.90
CA ASN A 102 65.21 81.23 -73.27
C ASN A 102 63.84 81.32 -73.95
N LYS A 103 63.31 82.53 -74.21
CA LYS A 103 62.02 82.69 -74.90
C LYS A 103 62.24 82.90 -76.39
N LEU A 104 61.59 82.06 -77.19
CA LEU A 104 61.55 82.15 -78.64
C LEU A 104 60.18 82.69 -79.07
N THR A 105 60.16 83.61 -80.03
CA THR A 105 58.94 84.03 -80.70
C THR A 105 59.04 83.67 -82.18
N TRP A 106 58.16 82.78 -82.62
CA TRP A 106 58.12 82.29 -83.99
C TRP A 106 57.04 83.03 -84.79
N ASN A 107 57.44 83.64 -85.90
CA ASN A 107 56.52 84.26 -86.85
C ASN A 107 56.50 83.46 -88.16
N VAL A 108 55.79 82.33 -88.12
CA VAL A 108 55.59 81.41 -89.24
C VAL A 108 54.10 81.33 -89.60
N GLN A 109 53.78 80.89 -90.82
CA GLN A 109 52.42 80.52 -91.24
C GLN A 109 52.42 79.04 -91.67
N GLY A 110 51.95 78.15 -90.80
CA GLY A 110 51.91 76.70 -91.06
C GLY A 110 51.50 75.92 -89.81
N ASN A 111 51.45 74.59 -89.88
CA ASN A 111 51.10 73.73 -88.73
C ASN A 111 52.32 73.22 -87.95
N ASP A 112 53.51 73.34 -88.54
CA ASP A 112 54.73 72.75 -88.00
C ASP A 112 55.89 73.74 -88.00
N VAL A 113 56.66 73.72 -86.92
CA VAL A 113 58.02 74.30 -86.89
C VAL A 113 58.99 73.20 -86.50
N TYR A 114 59.98 72.96 -87.36
CA TYR A 114 61.11 72.10 -87.07
C TYR A 114 62.33 72.97 -86.90
N TYR A 115 62.86 73.04 -85.69
CA TYR A 115 64.09 73.80 -85.44
C TYR A 115 65.11 72.94 -84.71
N GLN A 116 66.37 73.25 -84.94
CA GLN A 116 67.48 72.60 -84.26
C GLN A 116 68.41 73.65 -83.67
N GLY A 117 69.05 73.32 -82.57
CA GLY A 117 70.08 74.14 -81.95
C GLY A 117 71.05 73.29 -81.13
N THR A 118 72.14 73.91 -80.68
CA THR A 118 73.16 73.27 -79.84
C THR A 118 72.81 73.42 -78.36
N SER A 119 73.16 72.42 -77.54
CA SER A 119 72.95 72.44 -76.08
C SER A 119 74.22 72.05 -75.33
N THR A 120 74.35 72.55 -74.10
CA THR A 120 75.35 72.11 -73.11
C THR A 120 74.68 71.53 -71.86
N GLY A 121 73.42 71.12 -71.96
CA GLY A 121 72.68 70.53 -70.83
C GLY A 121 73.25 69.17 -70.40
N THR A 122 72.92 68.76 -69.17
CA THR A 122 73.24 67.42 -68.67
C THR A 122 72.19 66.42 -69.15
N LEU A 123 72.61 65.34 -69.80
CA LEU A 123 71.70 64.27 -70.22
C LEU A 123 71.10 63.56 -68.98
N PRO A 124 69.83 63.12 -69.03
CA PRO A 124 69.18 62.48 -67.88
C PRO A 124 69.73 61.08 -67.57
N VAL A 125 70.21 60.39 -68.60
CA VAL A 125 70.96 59.15 -68.48
C VAL A 125 72.37 59.38 -69.01
N GLU A 126 73.36 59.19 -68.15
CA GLU A 126 74.78 59.18 -68.52
C GLU A 126 75.20 57.78 -68.90
N ALA A 127 75.83 57.63 -70.07
CA ALA A 127 76.49 56.39 -70.47
C ALA A 127 77.99 56.53 -70.20
N ASN A 128 78.54 55.70 -69.32
CA ASN A 128 79.98 55.59 -69.08
C ASN A 128 80.47 54.30 -69.72
N ILE A 129 81.42 54.40 -70.66
CA ILE A 129 81.85 53.27 -71.47
C ILE A 129 83.32 52.98 -71.16
N THR A 130 83.59 51.75 -70.74
CA THR A 130 84.94 51.29 -70.47
C THR A 130 85.27 50.05 -71.30
N TYR A 131 86.54 49.93 -71.67
CA TYR A 131 87.01 48.83 -72.50
C TYR A 131 88.07 48.04 -71.77
N THR A 132 88.02 46.71 -71.91
CA THR A 132 89.13 45.85 -71.57
C THR A 132 89.54 45.00 -72.76
N LEU A 133 90.84 44.88 -73.01
CA LEU A 133 91.39 43.98 -74.02
C LEU A 133 92.23 42.91 -73.31
N ASP A 134 91.91 41.64 -73.54
CA ASP A 134 92.48 40.48 -72.84
C ASP A 134 92.45 40.64 -71.31
N GLY A 135 91.34 41.20 -70.79
CA GLY A 135 91.11 41.44 -69.36
C GLY A 135 91.86 42.61 -68.75
N LYS A 136 92.57 43.43 -69.55
CA LYS A 136 93.25 44.64 -69.07
C LYS A 136 92.49 45.90 -69.51
N PRO A 137 92.27 46.89 -68.63
CA PRO A 137 91.70 48.17 -69.02
C PRO A 137 92.54 48.83 -70.10
N VAL A 138 91.88 49.31 -71.15
CA VAL A 138 92.50 50.01 -72.27
C VAL A 138 91.68 51.23 -72.64
N ASP A 139 92.37 52.29 -73.08
CA ASP A 139 91.70 53.45 -73.65
C ASP A 139 91.19 53.12 -75.06
N ALA A 140 90.08 53.72 -75.45
CA ALA A 140 89.47 53.49 -76.76
C ALA A 140 90.43 53.72 -77.95
N ALA A 141 91.30 54.73 -77.85
CA ALA A 141 92.31 55.01 -78.89
C ALA A 141 93.32 53.87 -79.07
N ALA A 142 93.60 53.09 -78.01
CA ALA A 142 94.53 51.96 -78.05
C ALA A 142 93.91 50.70 -78.69
N LEU A 143 92.61 50.71 -78.95
CA LEU A 143 91.93 49.62 -79.65
C LEU A 143 92.12 49.68 -81.17
N LYS A 144 92.50 50.84 -81.72
CA LYS A 144 92.70 50.98 -83.17
C LYS A 144 93.76 49.99 -83.70
N GLY A 145 93.36 49.07 -84.58
CA GLY A 145 94.21 48.02 -85.15
C GLY A 145 94.63 46.93 -84.16
N ALA A 146 94.09 46.94 -82.94
CA ALA A 146 94.38 45.93 -81.93
C ALA A 146 93.67 44.62 -82.25
N SER A 147 94.18 43.52 -81.69
CA SER A 147 93.55 42.20 -81.76
C SER A 147 93.61 41.54 -80.39
N GLY A 148 92.52 40.91 -79.96
CA GLY A 148 92.37 40.31 -78.63
C GLY A 148 90.92 40.19 -78.20
N HIS A 149 90.68 39.73 -76.97
CA HIS A 149 89.33 39.62 -76.40
C HIS A 149 88.88 40.98 -75.83
N LEU A 150 87.95 41.62 -76.50
CA LEU A 150 87.39 42.91 -76.13
C LEU A 150 86.13 42.73 -75.28
N VAL A 151 86.09 43.40 -74.13
CA VAL A 151 84.86 43.61 -73.36
C VAL A 151 84.56 45.10 -73.32
N ILE A 152 83.36 45.45 -73.79
CA ILE A 152 82.78 46.79 -73.72
C ILE A 152 81.78 46.77 -72.57
N HIS A 153 82.08 47.51 -71.51
CA HIS A 153 81.18 47.66 -70.37
C HIS A 153 80.56 49.06 -70.41
N ILE A 154 79.23 49.11 -70.36
CA ILE A 154 78.44 50.32 -70.51
C ILE A 154 77.60 50.47 -69.24
N SER A 155 77.99 51.40 -68.38
CA SER A 155 77.23 51.73 -67.17
C SER A 155 76.29 52.91 -67.45
N LEU A 156 75.00 52.72 -67.16
CA LEU A 156 73.97 53.73 -67.34
C LEU A 156 73.57 54.30 -65.99
N LYS A 157 73.79 55.59 -65.81
CA LYS A 157 73.41 56.28 -64.58
C LYS A 157 72.24 57.21 -64.83
N ASN A 158 71.15 56.97 -64.09
CA ASN A 158 70.02 57.88 -64.06
C ASN A 158 70.27 59.01 -63.06
N ASN A 159 70.25 60.25 -63.55
CA ASN A 159 70.50 61.44 -62.74
C ASN A 159 69.23 62.04 -62.13
N GLU A 160 68.05 61.48 -62.40
CA GLU A 160 66.77 61.98 -61.92
C GLU A 160 66.18 61.08 -60.83
N THR A 161 66.32 61.52 -59.57
CA THR A 161 65.84 60.79 -58.39
C THR A 161 65.05 61.68 -57.43
N LYS A 162 64.09 61.10 -56.71
CA LYS A 162 63.23 61.74 -55.70
C LYS A 162 63.05 60.79 -54.51
N THR A 163 62.86 61.32 -53.32
CA THR A 163 62.53 60.52 -52.13
C THR A 163 61.03 60.60 -51.84
N VAL A 164 60.40 59.46 -51.59
CA VAL A 164 58.98 59.32 -51.22
C VAL A 164 58.85 58.54 -49.91
N THR A 165 57.76 58.76 -49.17
CA THR A 165 57.47 58.03 -47.92
C THR A 165 56.26 57.14 -48.13
N VAL A 166 56.44 55.83 -48.03
CA VAL A 166 55.38 54.83 -48.14
C VAL A 166 55.41 53.96 -46.88
N ASP A 167 54.24 53.73 -46.27
CA ASP A 167 54.09 52.92 -45.04
C ASP A 167 55.06 53.32 -43.91
N GLY A 168 55.31 54.63 -43.75
CA GLY A 168 56.16 55.19 -42.70
C GLY A 168 57.67 55.04 -42.93
N LYS A 169 58.11 54.51 -44.08
CA LYS A 169 59.53 54.38 -44.46
C LYS A 169 59.85 55.23 -45.69
N SER A 170 61.05 55.82 -45.73
CA SER A 170 61.54 56.60 -46.87
C SER A 170 62.20 55.70 -47.91
N TYR A 171 61.82 55.89 -49.17
CA TYR A 171 62.38 55.20 -50.33
C TYR A 171 62.87 56.21 -51.34
N THR A 172 64.00 55.92 -51.99
CA THR A 172 64.48 56.69 -53.13
C THR A 172 63.96 56.04 -54.40
N ILE A 173 63.28 56.84 -55.24
CA ILE A 173 62.75 56.45 -56.53
C ILE A 173 63.46 57.24 -57.64
N CYS A 174 63.66 56.64 -58.81
CA CYS A 174 64.14 57.35 -59.99
C CYS A 174 62.99 57.69 -60.95
N ARG A 175 63.19 58.66 -61.83
CA ARG A 175 62.32 58.83 -63.00
C ARG A 175 62.62 57.67 -63.94
N PRO A 176 61.65 56.84 -64.35
CA PRO A 176 61.95 55.70 -65.18
C PRO A 176 62.42 56.18 -66.56
N TYR A 177 63.63 55.80 -66.94
CA TYR A 177 64.16 56.00 -68.28
C TYR A 177 64.42 54.62 -68.89
N PHE A 178 63.73 54.29 -69.97
CA PHE A 178 63.95 53.07 -70.71
C PHE A 178 65.01 53.35 -71.76
N THR A 179 66.16 52.71 -71.60
CA THR A 179 67.34 52.96 -72.43
C THR A 179 67.64 51.72 -73.27
N ALA A 180 67.34 51.81 -74.56
CA ALA A 180 67.82 50.86 -75.55
C ALA A 180 69.28 51.18 -75.87
N VAL A 181 70.17 50.21 -75.73
CA VAL A 181 71.60 50.34 -76.08
C VAL A 181 71.90 49.36 -77.20
N GLY A 182 72.56 49.78 -78.28
CA GLY A 182 72.95 48.85 -79.31
C GLY A 182 74.11 49.29 -80.18
N THR A 183 74.82 48.32 -80.75
CA THR A 183 75.95 48.57 -81.64
C THR A 183 75.97 47.53 -82.77
N ASP A 184 76.52 47.91 -83.92
CA ASP A 184 76.68 47.04 -85.07
C ASP A 184 78.16 46.67 -85.25
N LEU A 185 78.48 45.40 -85.03
CA LEU A 185 79.83 44.86 -85.06
C LEU A 185 80.07 44.12 -86.40
N SER A 186 81.05 44.57 -87.19
CA SER A 186 81.41 43.87 -88.45
C SER A 186 81.86 42.44 -88.18
N ALA A 187 81.28 41.46 -88.89
CA ALA A 187 81.61 40.05 -88.72
C ALA A 187 83.02 39.69 -89.22
N ASP A 188 83.63 40.56 -90.03
CA ASP A 188 85.00 40.40 -90.51
C ASP A 188 86.03 40.70 -89.41
N HIS A 189 85.73 41.67 -88.53
CA HIS A 189 86.64 42.16 -87.49
C HIS A 189 86.29 41.65 -86.09
N PHE A 190 85.01 41.33 -85.82
CA PHE A 190 84.51 40.93 -84.51
C PHE A 190 83.86 39.54 -84.56
N LYS A 191 84.34 38.61 -83.75
CA LYS A 191 83.84 37.23 -83.64
C LYS A 191 83.41 36.92 -82.22
N ASN A 192 82.61 35.86 -82.05
CA ASN A 192 82.18 35.36 -80.74
C ASN A 192 81.49 36.41 -79.85
N VAL A 193 80.63 37.24 -80.44
CA VAL A 193 79.90 38.30 -79.74
C VAL A 193 78.92 37.72 -78.73
N LYS A 194 79.02 38.16 -77.47
CA LYS A 194 78.13 37.80 -76.36
C LYS A 194 77.60 39.07 -75.70
N ALA A 195 76.32 39.02 -75.34
CA ALA A 195 75.60 40.10 -74.67
C ALA A 195 74.75 39.47 -73.55
N GLU A 196 75.16 39.64 -72.30
CA GLU A 196 74.42 39.11 -71.15
C GLU A 196 73.19 40.00 -70.88
N HIS A 197 72.00 39.41 -70.81
CA HIS A 197 70.71 40.12 -70.78
C HIS A 197 70.40 40.99 -72.02
N GLY A 198 71.22 40.91 -73.08
CA GLY A 198 70.99 41.52 -74.39
C GLY A 198 70.64 40.50 -75.47
N ARG A 199 70.30 41.00 -76.66
CA ARG A 199 70.07 40.21 -77.88
C ARG A 199 71.20 40.45 -78.87
N VAL A 200 71.73 39.37 -79.45
CA VAL A 200 72.70 39.41 -80.55
C VAL A 200 72.05 38.81 -81.79
N GLN A 201 72.07 39.51 -82.92
CA GLN A 201 71.56 39.04 -84.21
C GLN A 201 72.60 39.23 -85.31
N THR A 202 72.96 38.13 -85.98
CA THR A 202 73.95 38.11 -87.05
C THR A 202 73.26 38.14 -88.43
N ASP A 203 73.70 39.02 -89.32
CA ASP A 203 73.37 38.99 -90.74
C ASP A 203 74.57 38.54 -91.59
N SER A 204 74.49 38.66 -92.93
CA SER A 204 75.54 38.16 -93.82
C SER A 204 76.91 38.82 -93.62
N ASN A 205 76.98 40.07 -93.12
CA ASN A 205 78.23 40.84 -92.99
C ASN A 205 78.43 41.48 -91.59
N ASN A 206 77.38 41.59 -90.76
CA ASN A 206 77.32 42.41 -89.55
C ASN A 206 76.60 41.70 -88.37
N GLN A 207 76.90 42.07 -87.13
CA GLN A 207 76.33 41.54 -85.89
C GLN A 207 75.73 42.66 -85.03
N LEU A 208 74.41 42.73 -84.95
CA LEU A 208 73.68 43.70 -84.16
C LEU A 208 73.53 43.22 -82.72
N VAL A 209 74.01 44.00 -81.77
CA VAL A 209 73.82 43.78 -80.33
C VAL A 209 72.86 44.83 -79.80
N ALA A 210 71.85 44.43 -79.02
CA ALA A 210 70.88 45.34 -78.41
C ALA A 210 70.49 44.93 -76.98
N PHE A 211 70.35 45.90 -76.09
CA PHE A 211 69.89 45.74 -74.71
C PHE A 211 68.74 46.71 -74.43
N LEU A 212 67.89 46.36 -73.46
CA LEU A 212 66.94 47.28 -72.85
C LEU A 212 67.29 47.41 -71.36
N ALA A 213 67.70 48.59 -70.94
CA ALA A 213 68.08 48.90 -69.57
C ALA A 213 67.09 49.89 -68.93
N MET A 214 66.96 49.82 -67.60
CA MET A 214 66.07 50.68 -66.81
C MET A 214 66.84 51.29 -65.63
N PRO A 215 67.82 52.17 -65.92
CA PRO A 215 68.75 52.66 -64.92
C PRO A 215 68.05 53.32 -63.72
N GLY A 216 68.47 52.92 -62.52
CA GLY A 216 68.03 53.37 -61.20
C GLY A 216 66.91 52.54 -60.57
N MET A 217 66.16 51.74 -61.34
CA MET A 217 64.95 51.07 -60.87
C MET A 217 65.22 49.97 -59.84
N LYS A 218 66.30 49.20 -60.02
CA LYS A 218 66.64 48.06 -59.15
C LYS A 218 66.81 48.47 -57.69
N SER A 219 67.51 49.58 -57.45
CA SER A 219 67.85 50.09 -56.12
C SER A 219 66.63 50.41 -55.24
N THR A 220 65.49 50.76 -55.85
CA THR A 220 64.23 51.03 -55.14
C THR A 220 63.57 49.75 -54.62
N TYR A 221 63.58 48.68 -55.40
CA TYR A 221 62.75 47.49 -55.14
C TYR A 221 63.48 46.30 -54.54
N GLU A 222 64.81 46.25 -54.66
CA GLU A 222 65.63 45.11 -54.24
C GLU A 222 65.41 44.72 -52.78
N ALA A 223 65.35 45.70 -51.87
CA ALA A 223 65.13 45.46 -50.44
C ALA A 223 63.70 45.01 -50.09
N LEU A 224 62.72 45.24 -50.97
CA LEU A 224 61.32 44.89 -50.75
C LEU A 224 60.96 43.52 -51.30
N LEU A 225 61.43 43.22 -52.50
CA LEU A 225 61.09 41.99 -53.23
C LEU A 225 61.91 40.79 -52.70
N GLY A 226 63.13 41.03 -52.20
CA GLY A 226 63.96 39.99 -51.57
C GLY A 226 64.29 38.81 -52.49
N ASP A 227 64.86 37.75 -51.91
CA ASP A 227 65.33 36.58 -52.67
C ASP A 227 64.20 35.82 -53.39
N ASP A 228 62.99 35.83 -52.85
CA ASP A 228 61.84 35.09 -53.39
C ASP A 228 61.34 35.66 -54.74
N LEU A 229 61.65 36.92 -55.04
CA LEU A 229 61.25 37.63 -56.26
C LEU A 229 62.44 38.21 -57.04
N ASP A 230 63.65 37.70 -56.78
CA ASP A 230 64.93 38.11 -57.39
C ASP A 230 64.95 38.03 -58.93
N GLN A 231 64.07 37.22 -59.52
CA GLN A 231 63.90 37.19 -60.99
C GLN A 231 63.40 38.52 -61.56
N VAL A 232 62.61 39.29 -60.79
CA VAL A 232 62.05 40.58 -61.24
C VAL A 232 63.09 41.70 -61.15
N THR A 233 63.88 41.74 -60.08
CA THR A 233 64.94 42.73 -59.87
C THR A 233 66.10 42.56 -60.86
N LYS A 234 66.38 41.34 -61.32
CA LYS A 234 67.38 41.04 -62.37
C LYS A 234 67.04 41.58 -63.76
N LEU A 235 65.79 41.95 -64.03
CA LEU A 235 65.37 42.55 -65.30
C LEU A 235 65.55 44.07 -65.33
N MET A 236 65.83 44.70 -64.18
CA MET A 236 66.04 46.15 -64.03
C MET A 236 67.54 46.46 -64.14
N LEU A 237 68.06 46.47 -65.37
CA LEU A 237 69.50 46.63 -65.63
C LEU A 237 69.95 48.09 -65.48
N ASP A 238 71.04 48.30 -64.74
CA ASP A 238 71.77 49.58 -64.60
C ASP A 238 73.05 49.63 -65.45
N ASP A 239 73.52 48.48 -65.92
CA ASP A 239 74.72 48.31 -66.74
C ASP A 239 74.52 47.18 -67.76
N VAL A 240 75.27 47.23 -68.87
CA VAL A 240 75.26 46.22 -69.92
C VAL A 240 76.67 45.94 -70.42
N GLU A 241 76.94 44.69 -70.80
CA GLU A 241 78.27 44.24 -71.22
C GLU A 241 78.22 43.52 -72.56
N ILE A 242 79.15 43.88 -73.46
CA ILE A 242 79.37 43.24 -74.75
C ILE A 242 80.78 42.65 -74.76
N ALA A 243 80.89 41.33 -74.88
CA ALA A 243 82.17 40.64 -74.99
C ALA A 243 82.35 40.04 -76.39
N CYS A 244 83.49 40.26 -77.03
CA CYS A 244 83.78 39.76 -78.37
C CYS A 244 85.29 39.60 -78.61
N ASP A 245 85.66 38.77 -79.59
CA ASP A 245 87.04 38.66 -80.06
C ASP A 245 87.24 39.62 -81.25
N MET A 246 88.20 40.53 -81.14
CA MET A 246 88.47 41.57 -82.13
C MET A 246 89.76 41.28 -82.90
N THR A 247 89.77 41.59 -84.20
CA THR A 247 90.93 41.46 -85.10
C THR A 247 91.04 42.68 -86.00
N ASP A 248 92.21 43.33 -86.05
CA ASP A 248 92.43 44.61 -86.74
C ASP A 248 91.32 45.62 -86.46
N GLY A 249 90.97 45.77 -85.19
CA GLY A 249 89.64 46.29 -84.90
C GLY A 249 89.52 47.80 -84.98
N GLU A 250 88.31 48.19 -85.35
CA GLU A 250 87.82 49.56 -85.40
C GLU A 250 86.61 49.62 -84.48
N LEU A 251 86.58 50.57 -83.55
CA LEU A 251 85.47 50.70 -82.61
C LEU A 251 84.21 51.12 -83.36
N PRO A 252 83.14 50.32 -83.32
CA PRO A 252 81.87 50.73 -83.92
C PRO A 252 81.22 51.82 -83.08
N ALA A 253 80.35 52.59 -83.72
CA ALA A 253 79.45 53.47 -83.01
C ALA A 253 78.49 52.64 -82.12
N ILE A 254 78.39 53.04 -80.85
CA ILE A 254 77.40 52.55 -79.91
C ILE A 254 76.28 53.59 -79.87
N TYR A 255 75.05 53.12 -80.09
CA TYR A 255 73.84 53.90 -80.13
C TYR A 255 73.05 53.69 -78.84
N PHE A 256 72.48 54.77 -78.32
CA PHE A 256 71.61 54.77 -77.17
C PHE A 256 70.32 55.48 -77.56
N ALA A 257 69.18 54.85 -77.29
CA ALA A 257 67.86 55.44 -77.40
C ALA A 257 67.24 55.44 -76.00
N CYS A 258 67.08 56.61 -75.40
CA CYS A 258 66.51 56.73 -74.07
C CYS A 258 65.21 57.55 -74.14
N ALA A 259 64.16 57.06 -73.48
CA ALA A 259 62.89 57.75 -73.33
C ALA A 259 62.33 57.51 -71.92
N SER A 260 61.74 58.53 -71.32
CA SER A 260 61.02 58.42 -70.04
C SER A 260 59.60 57.88 -70.20
N GLU A 261 59.10 57.82 -71.44
CA GLU A 261 57.74 57.41 -71.74
C GLU A 261 57.73 56.15 -72.61
N LEU A 262 57.17 55.07 -72.07
CA LEU A 262 56.67 53.92 -72.82
C LEU A 262 55.14 54.02 -72.80
N ASN A 263 54.55 54.76 -73.73
CA ASN A 263 53.10 55.03 -73.74
C ASN A 263 52.21 53.80 -74.06
N ASP A 264 52.72 52.56 -74.03
CA ASP A 264 51.97 51.34 -74.37
C ASP A 264 52.09 50.16 -73.36
N LEU A 265 52.58 50.38 -72.13
CA LEU A 265 52.37 49.40 -71.05
C LEU A 265 50.98 49.62 -70.42
N GLU A 266 49.94 48.99 -70.99
CA GLU A 266 48.59 48.93 -70.40
C GLU A 266 48.62 48.21 -69.03
N THR A 267 48.65 48.95 -67.92
CA THR A 267 48.64 48.40 -66.55
C THR A 267 47.23 48.10 -66.03
N LYS A 268 46.36 47.43 -66.80
CA LYS A 268 44.99 47.10 -66.33
C LYS A 268 44.92 45.95 -65.33
N ASP A 269 46.00 45.18 -65.15
CA ASP A 269 45.99 43.91 -64.40
C ASP A 269 46.62 43.95 -62.99
N LEU A 270 47.00 45.12 -62.46
CA LEU A 270 47.50 45.27 -61.09
C LEU A 270 46.53 46.15 -60.27
N GLN A 271 45.39 45.58 -59.88
CA GLN A 271 44.43 46.21 -58.97
C GLN A 271 44.78 45.87 -57.51
N LEU A 272 44.95 46.89 -56.67
CA LEU A 272 45.44 46.78 -55.28
C LEU A 272 44.36 46.35 -54.27
N ASP A 273 43.10 46.40 -54.68
CA ASP A 273 41.89 46.11 -53.92
C ASP A 273 41.63 44.61 -53.70
N GLU A 274 42.31 43.72 -54.42
CA GLU A 274 42.23 42.27 -54.18
C GLU A 274 42.85 41.85 -52.84
N PHE A 275 43.77 42.65 -52.28
CA PHE A 275 44.41 42.34 -51.01
C PHE A 275 43.52 42.60 -49.79
N ASP A 276 42.55 43.51 -49.88
CA ASP A 276 41.67 43.88 -48.76
C ASP A 276 40.62 42.79 -48.45
N GLN A 277 40.26 41.97 -49.46
CA GLN A 277 39.33 40.85 -49.31
C GLN A 277 39.86 39.74 -48.37
N LEU A 278 41.19 39.65 -48.19
CA LEU A 278 41.81 38.70 -47.26
C LEU A 278 41.63 39.11 -45.80
N ASP A 279 41.58 40.42 -45.53
CA ASP A 279 41.34 40.95 -44.20
C ASP A 279 39.85 40.79 -43.83
N GLU A 280 38.93 41.01 -44.78
CA GLU A 280 37.50 40.69 -44.61
C GLU A 280 37.24 39.20 -44.32
N LEU A 281 38.02 38.29 -44.94
CA LEU A 281 37.92 36.85 -44.69
C LEU A 281 38.34 36.46 -43.26
N LYS A 282 39.33 37.15 -42.70
CA LYS A 282 39.78 36.96 -41.31
C LYS A 282 38.67 37.37 -40.34
N ASP A 283 38.11 38.56 -40.52
CA ASP A 283 37.01 39.07 -39.70
C ASP A 283 35.77 38.15 -39.76
N ALA A 284 35.42 37.67 -40.96
CA ALA A 284 34.32 36.72 -41.13
C ALA A 284 34.58 35.39 -40.42
N THR A 285 35.83 34.93 -40.36
CA THR A 285 36.21 33.70 -39.66
C THR A 285 36.17 33.89 -38.14
N GLU A 286 36.54 35.06 -37.62
CA GLU A 286 36.39 35.40 -36.20
C GLU A 286 34.91 35.43 -35.77
N GLN A 287 34.03 36.01 -36.59
CA GLN A 287 32.58 35.96 -36.34
C GLN A 287 32.05 34.51 -36.36
N LEU A 288 32.60 33.66 -37.24
CA LEU A 288 32.24 32.24 -37.29
C LEU A 288 32.72 31.49 -36.04
N ILE A 289 33.89 31.81 -35.48
CA ILE A 289 34.38 31.28 -34.20
C ILE A 289 33.40 31.66 -33.09
N ASP A 290 33.02 32.93 -32.99
CA ASP A 290 32.08 33.40 -31.96
C ASP A 290 30.72 32.72 -32.09
N GLY A 291 30.20 32.58 -33.31
CA GLY A 291 28.96 31.85 -33.57
C GLY A 291 29.04 30.37 -33.19
N ALA A 292 30.16 29.71 -33.49
CA ALA A 292 30.40 28.32 -33.11
C ALA A 292 30.56 28.16 -31.59
N LYS A 293 31.16 29.14 -30.91
CA LYS A 293 31.26 29.17 -29.45
C LYS A 293 29.89 29.25 -28.81
N GLN A 294 29.06 30.19 -29.26
CA GLN A 294 27.71 30.36 -28.75
C GLN A 294 26.87 29.08 -28.94
N LEU A 295 27.04 28.41 -30.09
CA LEU A 295 26.41 27.11 -30.32
C LEU A 295 26.91 26.04 -29.34
N ALA A 296 28.23 25.96 -29.11
CA ALA A 296 28.82 25.02 -28.17
C ALA A 296 28.36 25.26 -26.72
N ASP A 297 28.43 26.50 -26.25
CA ASP A 297 27.97 26.91 -24.92
C ASP A 297 26.47 26.64 -24.74
N GLY A 298 25.66 26.93 -25.78
CA GLY A 298 24.23 26.64 -25.78
C GLY A 298 23.92 25.15 -25.71
N CYS A 299 24.67 24.32 -26.42
CA CYS A 299 24.51 22.86 -26.39
C CYS A 299 25.00 22.26 -25.07
N GLY A 300 26.07 22.82 -24.46
CA GLY A 300 26.51 22.45 -23.11
C GLY A 300 25.46 22.76 -22.05
N THR A 301 24.83 23.94 -22.13
CA THR A 301 23.71 24.30 -21.24
C THR A 301 22.51 23.35 -21.42
N LEU A 302 22.20 22.97 -22.66
CA LEU A 302 21.12 22.02 -22.95
C LEU A 302 21.41 20.64 -22.34
N ASP A 303 22.64 20.14 -22.47
CA ASP A 303 23.09 18.87 -21.90
C ASP A 303 22.98 18.87 -20.36
N GLU A 304 23.49 19.92 -19.70
CA GLU A 304 23.35 20.07 -18.24
C GLU A 304 21.88 20.04 -17.78
N LYS A 305 20.99 20.74 -18.51
CA LYS A 305 19.56 20.78 -18.17
C LYS A 305 18.82 19.49 -18.46
N LEU A 306 19.23 18.72 -19.47
CA LEU A 306 18.72 17.38 -19.70
C LEU A 306 19.18 16.42 -18.61
N GLY A 307 20.41 16.54 -18.12
CA GLY A 307 20.92 15.77 -16.99
C GLY A 307 20.17 16.07 -15.69
N GLU A 308 19.89 17.35 -15.40
CA GLU A 308 19.04 17.76 -14.26
C GLU A 308 17.63 17.16 -14.37
N LEU A 309 17.00 17.25 -15.55
CA LEU A 309 15.68 16.69 -15.80
C LEU A 309 15.66 15.16 -15.61
N SER A 310 16.68 14.47 -16.14
CA SER A 310 16.87 13.02 -16.01
C SER A 310 16.93 12.61 -14.53
N SER A 311 17.77 13.27 -13.74
CA SER A 311 17.92 13.00 -12.30
C SER A 311 16.63 13.26 -11.51
N GLN A 312 15.95 14.39 -11.76
CA GLN A 312 14.68 14.70 -11.09
C GLN A 312 13.58 13.70 -11.46
N TYR A 313 13.54 13.25 -12.72
CA TYR A 313 12.55 12.30 -13.18
C TYR A 313 12.74 10.90 -12.57
N VAL A 314 13.99 10.47 -12.31
CA VAL A 314 14.28 9.24 -11.54
C VAL A 314 13.59 9.29 -10.17
N THR A 315 13.77 10.40 -9.44
CA THR A 315 13.14 10.56 -8.10
C THR A 315 11.61 10.54 -8.18
N PHE A 316 11.04 11.17 -9.21
CA PHE A 316 9.60 11.13 -9.46
C PHE A 316 9.10 9.71 -9.79
N HIS A 317 9.83 8.98 -10.62
CA HIS A 317 9.52 7.59 -10.98
C HIS A 317 9.57 6.66 -9.75
N ASP A 318 10.59 6.80 -8.91
CA ASP A 318 10.73 6.04 -7.66
C ASP A 318 9.53 6.30 -6.72
N GLY A 319 9.09 7.55 -6.59
CA GLY A 319 7.87 7.89 -5.83
C GLY A 319 6.60 7.20 -6.36
N ILE A 320 6.51 6.97 -7.68
CA ILE A 320 5.41 6.19 -8.27
C ILE A 320 5.53 4.70 -7.93
N ILE A 321 6.74 4.14 -7.91
CA ILE A 321 6.99 2.76 -7.49
C ILE A 321 6.57 2.56 -6.02
N ASP A 322 6.92 3.50 -5.14
CA ASP A 322 6.53 3.48 -3.73
C ASP A 322 5.02 3.55 -3.56
N ALA A 323 4.35 4.47 -4.28
CA ALA A 323 2.90 4.58 -4.27
C ALA A 323 2.21 3.32 -4.82
N THR A 324 2.82 2.65 -5.80
CA THR A 324 2.35 1.36 -6.33
C THR A 324 2.44 0.25 -5.28
N SER A 325 3.55 0.21 -4.54
CA SER A 325 3.76 -0.72 -3.44
C SER A 325 2.75 -0.47 -2.31
N GLY A 326 2.53 0.79 -1.92
CA GLY A 326 1.53 1.19 -0.93
C GLY A 326 0.10 0.81 -1.34
N ALA A 327 -0.27 1.00 -2.61
CA ALA A 327 -1.58 0.55 -3.12
C ALA A 327 -1.73 -0.98 -3.06
N GLY A 328 -0.65 -1.74 -3.31
CA GLY A 328 -0.63 -3.19 -3.11
C GLY A 328 -0.80 -3.62 -1.65
N MET A 329 -0.18 -2.91 -0.71
CA MET A 329 -0.37 -3.15 0.72
C MET A 329 -1.82 -2.86 1.16
N LEU A 330 -2.41 -1.79 0.65
CA LEU A 330 -3.81 -1.45 0.90
C LEU A 330 -4.77 -2.53 0.39
N ASP A 331 -4.57 -3.04 -0.83
CA ASP A 331 -5.35 -4.16 -1.40
C ASP A 331 -5.27 -5.42 -0.52
N ASN A 332 -4.07 -5.77 -0.06
CA ASN A 332 -3.89 -6.90 0.85
C ASN A 332 -4.59 -6.68 2.21
N GLY A 333 -4.43 -5.49 2.80
CA GLY A 333 -5.09 -5.15 4.06
C GLY A 333 -6.62 -5.16 3.96
N ALA A 334 -7.16 -4.65 2.85
CA ALA A 334 -8.60 -4.66 2.59
C ALA A 334 -9.16 -6.09 2.42
N LYS A 335 -8.42 -6.99 1.76
CA LYS A 335 -8.77 -8.42 1.67
C LYS A 335 -8.78 -9.10 3.04
N GLN A 336 -7.79 -8.81 3.88
CA GLN A 336 -7.75 -9.33 5.25
C GLN A 336 -8.93 -8.83 6.07
N LEU A 337 -9.26 -7.54 5.96
CA LEU A 337 -10.44 -6.96 6.62
C LEU A 337 -11.73 -7.64 6.15
N SER A 338 -11.92 -7.83 4.84
CA SER A 338 -13.07 -8.55 4.28
C SER A 338 -13.19 -9.97 4.85
N SER A 339 -12.09 -10.74 4.87
CA SER A 339 -12.08 -12.08 5.45
C SER A 339 -12.41 -12.07 6.96
N GLY A 340 -11.91 -11.08 7.69
CA GLY A 340 -12.23 -10.86 9.10
C GLY A 340 -13.71 -10.59 9.33
N MET A 341 -14.33 -9.76 8.49
CA MET A 341 -15.76 -9.43 8.59
C MET A 341 -16.67 -10.61 8.22
N ARG A 342 -16.26 -11.46 7.28
CA ARG A 342 -16.94 -12.73 7.01
C ARG A 342 -16.89 -13.66 8.22
N THR A 343 -15.76 -13.71 8.90
CA THR A 343 -15.60 -14.47 10.15
C THR A 343 -16.50 -13.92 11.26
N LEU A 344 -16.58 -12.60 11.41
CA LEU A 344 -17.48 -11.95 12.36
C LEU A 344 -18.96 -12.28 12.05
N THR A 345 -19.36 -12.23 10.78
CA THR A 345 -20.72 -12.57 10.36
C THR A 345 -21.08 -14.02 10.68
N LEU A 346 -20.16 -14.96 10.43
CA LEU A 346 -20.33 -16.37 10.82
C LEU A 346 -20.39 -16.54 12.35
N GLY A 347 -19.58 -15.79 13.09
CA GLY A 347 -19.60 -15.78 14.56
C GLY A 347 -20.93 -15.27 15.12
N ALA A 348 -21.48 -14.20 14.54
CA ALA A 348 -22.79 -13.68 14.89
C ALA A 348 -23.91 -14.71 14.62
N GLY A 349 -23.83 -15.43 13.50
CA GLY A 349 -24.74 -16.55 13.22
C GLY A 349 -24.67 -17.66 14.27
N LYS A 350 -23.46 -18.09 14.64
CA LYS A 350 -23.28 -19.10 15.71
C LYS A 350 -23.79 -18.63 17.07
N LEU A 351 -23.64 -17.34 17.37
CA LEU A 351 -24.21 -16.76 18.59
C LEU A 351 -25.74 -16.83 18.57
N ALA A 352 -26.38 -16.56 17.43
CA ALA A 352 -27.83 -16.68 17.26
C ALA A 352 -28.30 -18.10 17.57
N ASP A 353 -27.64 -19.09 16.95
CA ASP A 353 -27.96 -20.50 17.14
C ASP A 353 -27.80 -20.91 18.62
N GLY A 354 -26.71 -20.49 19.27
CA GLY A 354 -26.43 -20.79 20.67
C GLY A 354 -27.44 -20.14 21.63
N VAL A 355 -27.83 -18.88 21.39
CA VAL A 355 -28.88 -18.21 22.17
C VAL A 355 -30.22 -18.89 21.96
N GLY A 356 -30.56 -19.30 20.73
CA GLY A 356 -31.76 -20.09 20.44
C GLY A 356 -31.80 -21.40 21.23
N GLN A 357 -30.72 -22.18 21.20
CA GLN A 357 -30.62 -23.42 21.97
C GLN A 357 -30.77 -23.21 23.48
N LEU A 358 -30.16 -22.14 24.01
CA LEU A 358 -30.27 -21.83 25.44
C LEU A 358 -31.67 -21.37 25.81
N ASN A 359 -32.35 -20.61 24.94
CA ASN A 359 -33.73 -20.20 25.14
C ASN A 359 -34.68 -21.40 25.17
N ASP A 360 -34.53 -22.34 24.23
CA ASP A 360 -35.29 -23.58 24.20
C ASP A 360 -35.04 -24.42 25.47
N GLY A 361 -33.79 -24.48 25.93
CA GLY A 361 -33.42 -25.14 27.18
C GLY A 361 -34.06 -24.49 28.41
N ALA A 362 -34.07 -23.16 28.48
CA ALA A 362 -34.74 -22.41 29.55
C ALA A 362 -36.26 -22.63 29.54
N GLY A 363 -36.88 -22.68 28.36
CA GLY A 363 -38.30 -23.06 28.21
C GLY A 363 -38.60 -24.45 28.77
N LYS A 364 -37.81 -25.46 28.35
CA LYS A 364 -37.96 -26.84 28.88
C LYS A 364 -37.77 -26.94 30.39
N LEU A 365 -36.84 -26.17 30.95
CA LEU A 365 -36.63 -26.11 32.40
C LEU A 365 -37.85 -25.49 33.12
N ALA A 366 -38.43 -24.43 32.56
CA ALA A 366 -39.64 -23.81 33.09
C ALA A 366 -40.83 -24.77 33.08
N ASP A 367 -41.04 -25.48 31.97
CA ASP A 367 -42.10 -26.47 31.81
C ASP A 367 -41.93 -27.61 32.82
N GLY A 368 -40.73 -28.20 32.89
CA GLY A 368 -40.43 -29.27 33.84
C GLY A 368 -40.58 -28.84 35.31
N ALA A 369 -40.15 -27.63 35.66
CA ALA A 369 -40.35 -27.09 37.00
C ALA A 369 -41.84 -26.90 37.33
N SER A 370 -42.65 -26.48 36.35
CA SER A 370 -44.11 -26.33 36.50
C SER A 370 -44.83 -27.68 36.67
N GLU A 371 -44.37 -28.73 35.98
CA GLU A 371 -44.87 -30.10 36.18
C GLU A 371 -44.57 -30.62 37.58
N VAL A 372 -43.35 -30.41 38.09
CA VAL A 372 -42.99 -30.81 39.46
C VAL A 372 -43.76 -30.00 40.49
N ASP A 373 -43.96 -28.69 40.28
CA ASP A 373 -44.81 -27.85 41.14
C ASP A 373 -46.25 -28.38 41.22
N SER A 374 -46.83 -28.74 40.07
CA SER A 374 -48.17 -29.34 40.00
C SER A 374 -48.24 -30.67 40.76
N GLY A 375 -47.22 -31.51 40.62
CA GLY A 375 -47.08 -32.77 41.36
C GLY A 375 -46.92 -32.57 42.87
N ALA A 376 -46.11 -31.58 43.28
CA ALA A 376 -45.89 -31.24 44.68
C ALA A 376 -47.17 -30.69 45.33
N ASN A 377 -47.93 -29.86 44.62
CA ASN A 377 -49.24 -29.38 45.07
C ASN A 377 -50.26 -30.53 45.21
N SER A 378 -50.24 -31.50 44.28
CA SER A 378 -51.08 -32.71 44.38
C SER A 378 -50.70 -33.57 45.59
N LEU A 379 -49.40 -33.79 45.82
CA LEU A 379 -48.90 -34.51 46.99
C LEU A 379 -49.25 -33.80 48.29
N LYS A 380 -49.13 -32.46 48.33
CA LYS A 380 -49.55 -31.63 49.46
C LYS A 380 -51.03 -31.83 49.75
N SER A 381 -51.89 -31.75 48.74
CA SER A 381 -53.34 -31.99 48.91
C SER A 381 -53.62 -33.38 49.47
N GLY A 382 -53.06 -34.43 48.85
CA GLY A 382 -53.28 -35.80 49.32
C GLY A 382 -52.74 -36.06 50.73
N ALA A 383 -51.58 -35.48 51.10
CA ALA A 383 -51.08 -35.55 52.47
C ALA A 383 -52.01 -34.84 53.46
N GLY A 384 -52.65 -33.75 53.04
CA GLY A 384 -53.70 -33.06 53.80
C GLY A 384 -54.92 -33.95 54.05
N ASP A 385 -55.40 -34.63 53.01
CA ASP A 385 -56.56 -35.53 53.08
C ASP A 385 -56.30 -36.73 54.01
N VAL A 386 -55.12 -37.37 53.90
CA VAL A 386 -54.75 -38.48 54.80
C VAL A 386 -54.59 -37.99 56.24
N ASN A 387 -54.01 -36.80 56.44
CA ASN A 387 -53.89 -36.22 57.78
C ASN A 387 -55.27 -35.97 58.41
N ALA A 388 -56.24 -35.47 57.64
CA ALA A 388 -57.62 -35.29 58.10
C ALA A 388 -58.25 -36.65 58.46
N GLY A 389 -58.17 -37.64 57.58
CA GLY A 389 -58.71 -38.98 57.85
C GLY A 389 -58.05 -39.70 59.04
N ALA A 390 -56.74 -39.51 59.25
CA ALA A 390 -56.04 -40.02 60.42
C ALA A 390 -56.52 -39.34 61.72
N GLY A 391 -56.85 -38.04 61.65
CA GLY A 391 -57.48 -37.29 62.73
C GLY A 391 -58.88 -37.81 63.07
N ASP A 392 -59.69 -38.09 62.06
CA ASP A 392 -61.03 -38.67 62.23
C ASP A 392 -60.95 -40.08 62.83
N LEU A 393 -60.03 -40.93 62.34
CA LEU A 393 -59.80 -42.27 62.88
C LEU A 393 -59.34 -42.22 64.35
N SER A 394 -58.39 -41.34 64.68
CA SER A 394 -57.93 -41.15 66.07
C SER A 394 -59.09 -40.73 66.98
N SER A 395 -59.95 -39.81 66.52
CA SER A 395 -61.14 -39.37 67.26
C SER A 395 -62.15 -40.50 67.48
N GLY A 396 -62.39 -41.32 66.44
CA GLY A 396 -63.24 -42.50 66.53
C GLY A 396 -62.70 -43.55 67.50
N LEU A 397 -61.40 -43.83 67.46
CA LEU A 397 -60.74 -44.78 68.36
C LEU A 397 -60.76 -44.30 69.82
N ASN A 398 -60.55 -42.99 70.07
CA ASN A 398 -60.72 -42.43 71.42
C ASN A 398 -62.17 -42.56 71.94
N THR A 399 -63.16 -42.50 71.05
CA THR A 399 -64.56 -42.73 71.43
C THR A 399 -64.82 -44.20 71.76
N LEU A 400 -64.22 -45.11 70.99
CA LEU A 400 -64.30 -46.55 71.20
C LEU A 400 -63.61 -46.97 72.51
N ASP A 401 -62.45 -46.40 72.81
CA ASP A 401 -61.70 -46.59 74.05
C ASP A 401 -62.57 -46.26 75.28
N LYS A 402 -63.16 -45.05 75.30
CA LYS A 402 -64.10 -44.62 76.35
C LYS A 402 -65.32 -45.53 76.51
N ASN A 403 -65.84 -46.08 75.41
CA ASN A 403 -66.96 -47.02 75.47
C ASN A 403 -66.54 -48.41 75.97
N SER A 404 -65.30 -48.81 75.69
CA SER A 404 -64.72 -50.07 76.17
C SER A 404 -64.46 -50.01 77.68
N GLU A 405 -64.02 -48.87 78.20
CA GLU A 405 -63.93 -48.63 79.65
C GLU A 405 -65.29 -48.81 80.35
N LYS A 406 -66.38 -48.31 79.75
CA LYS A 406 -67.75 -48.51 80.27
C LYS A 406 -68.15 -49.98 80.24
N LEU A 407 -67.81 -50.70 79.18
CA LEU A 407 -68.12 -52.13 79.04
C LEU A 407 -67.33 -52.98 80.06
N SER A 408 -66.03 -52.71 80.25
CA SER A 408 -65.23 -53.38 81.29
C SER A 408 -65.80 -53.08 82.68
N LYS A 409 -66.20 -51.83 82.95
CA LYS A 409 -66.89 -51.52 84.21
C LYS A 409 -68.16 -52.36 84.38
N GLY A 410 -69.00 -52.47 83.35
CA GLY A 410 -70.20 -53.31 83.38
C GLY A 410 -69.91 -54.80 83.59
N ALA A 411 -68.85 -55.33 82.97
CA ALA A 411 -68.41 -56.71 83.18
C ALA A 411 -67.91 -56.95 84.62
N ARG A 412 -67.18 -55.99 85.20
CA ARG A 412 -66.77 -56.02 86.61
C ARG A 412 -67.95 -55.93 87.55
N ASP A 413 -68.92 -55.05 87.27
CA ASP A 413 -70.14 -54.90 88.07
C ASP A 413 -70.95 -56.22 88.04
N LEU A 414 -71.05 -56.88 86.88
CA LEU A 414 -71.68 -58.20 86.74
C LEU A 414 -70.93 -59.27 87.54
N ALA A 415 -69.60 -59.34 87.42
CA ALA A 415 -68.79 -60.29 88.17
C ALA A 415 -68.93 -60.07 89.69
N GLN A 416 -69.00 -58.82 90.16
CA GLN A 416 -69.25 -58.50 91.57
C GLN A 416 -70.65 -58.94 92.00
N GLY A 417 -71.69 -58.67 91.21
CA GLY A 417 -73.05 -59.11 91.50
C GLY A 417 -73.18 -60.64 91.58
N LEU A 418 -72.49 -61.36 90.69
CA LEU A 418 -72.45 -62.83 90.72
C LEU A 418 -71.69 -63.37 91.93
N ASN A 419 -70.58 -62.73 92.33
CA ASN A 419 -69.89 -63.07 93.58
C ASN A 419 -70.79 -62.88 94.81
N GLN A 420 -71.55 -61.77 94.86
CA GLN A 420 -72.51 -61.51 95.94
C GLN A 420 -73.62 -62.56 95.98
N LEU A 421 -74.16 -62.96 94.81
CA LEU A 421 -75.15 -64.01 94.72
C LEU A 421 -74.60 -65.38 95.13
N GLY A 422 -73.38 -65.72 94.69
CA GLY A 422 -72.68 -66.93 95.11
C GLY A 422 -72.46 -66.98 96.63
N ALA A 423 -72.01 -65.87 97.22
CA ALA A 423 -71.87 -65.75 98.67
C ALA A 423 -73.20 -65.91 99.42
N ALA A 424 -74.30 -65.36 98.88
CA ALA A 424 -75.63 -65.52 99.47
C ALA A 424 -76.11 -66.99 99.42
N LEU A 425 -75.81 -67.73 98.35
CA LEU A 425 -76.14 -69.16 98.24
C LEU A 425 -75.31 -70.03 99.20
N GLY A 426 -74.08 -69.61 99.50
CA GLY A 426 -73.21 -70.24 100.50
C GLY A 426 -73.45 -69.78 101.94
N SER A 427 -74.42 -68.87 102.17
CA SER A 427 -74.67 -68.31 103.50
C SER A 427 -75.10 -69.37 104.52
N GLU A 428 -74.77 -69.12 105.78
CA GLU A 428 -75.20 -69.97 106.90
C GLU A 428 -76.73 -70.13 106.93
N ASP A 429 -77.49 -69.11 106.55
CA ASP A 429 -78.95 -69.13 106.53
C ASP A 429 -79.53 -70.16 105.54
N VAL A 430 -78.99 -70.20 104.31
CA VAL A 430 -79.43 -71.16 103.29
C VAL A 430 -79.01 -72.58 103.67
N GLN A 431 -77.79 -72.75 104.22
CA GLN A 431 -77.32 -74.03 104.73
C GLN A 431 -78.12 -74.51 105.95
N ALA A 432 -78.53 -73.60 106.83
CA ALA A 432 -79.37 -73.90 107.99
C ALA A 432 -80.76 -74.37 107.58
N LEU A 433 -81.35 -73.83 106.51
CA LEU A 433 -82.61 -74.30 105.95
C LEU A 433 -82.51 -75.77 105.48
N PHE A 434 -81.43 -76.13 104.78
CA PHE A 434 -81.19 -77.53 104.37
C PHE A 434 -81.01 -78.45 105.60
N ALA A 435 -80.18 -78.03 106.56
CA ALA A 435 -79.96 -78.79 107.79
C ALA A 435 -81.25 -78.96 108.61
N GLY A 436 -82.09 -77.94 108.68
CA GLY A 436 -83.40 -77.96 109.35
C GLY A 436 -84.38 -78.94 108.70
N SER A 437 -84.48 -78.93 107.36
CA SER A 437 -85.35 -79.86 106.63
C SER A 437 -84.94 -81.33 106.81
N SER A 438 -83.63 -81.61 106.84
CA SER A 438 -83.07 -82.94 107.11
C SER A 438 -83.36 -83.43 108.54
N LYS A 439 -83.30 -82.51 109.53
CA LYS A 439 -83.68 -82.81 110.93
C LYS A 439 -85.19 -83.10 111.05
N MET A 440 -86.04 -82.30 110.40
CA MET A 440 -87.50 -82.50 110.37
C MET A 440 -87.87 -83.90 109.84
N LYS A 441 -87.26 -84.31 108.73
CA LYS A 441 -87.42 -85.66 108.15
C LYS A 441 -87.07 -86.76 109.16
N SER A 442 -85.99 -86.56 109.91
CA SER A 442 -85.54 -87.53 110.93
C SER A 442 -86.54 -87.63 112.09
N SER A 443 -87.06 -86.50 112.58
CA SER A 443 -88.07 -86.45 113.65
C SER A 443 -89.39 -87.13 113.25
N LEU A 444 -89.88 -86.88 112.03
CA LEU A 444 -91.09 -87.55 111.52
C LEU A 444 -90.91 -89.06 111.40
N LYS A 445 -89.72 -89.52 110.99
CA LYS A 445 -89.40 -90.96 110.90
C LYS A 445 -89.39 -91.64 112.27
N GLU A 446 -88.81 -90.99 113.28
CA GLU A 446 -88.85 -91.51 114.65
C GLU A 446 -90.29 -91.57 115.19
N LEU A 447 -91.11 -90.57 114.87
CA LEU A 447 -92.52 -90.53 115.26
C LEU A 447 -93.32 -91.70 114.68
N SER A 448 -93.22 -91.94 113.36
CA SER A 448 -93.83 -93.11 112.70
C SER A 448 -93.30 -94.43 113.27
N GLY A 449 -92.00 -94.51 113.58
CA GLY A 449 -91.40 -95.67 114.23
C GLY A 449 -92.06 -96.00 115.58
N GLY A 450 -92.28 -95.00 116.42
CA GLY A 450 -93.00 -95.17 117.70
C GLY A 450 -94.47 -95.57 117.50
N MET A 451 -95.16 -94.99 116.52
CA MET A 451 -96.54 -95.36 116.17
C MET A 451 -96.66 -96.83 115.77
N ASN A 452 -95.75 -97.30 114.94
CA ASN A 452 -95.68 -98.69 114.54
C ASN A 452 -95.48 -99.64 115.74
N GLN A 453 -94.66 -99.25 116.72
CA GLN A 453 -94.50 -100.01 117.97
C GLN A 453 -95.80 -100.06 118.79
N VAL A 454 -96.51 -98.94 118.96
CA VAL A 454 -97.81 -98.92 119.65
C VAL A 454 -98.83 -99.79 118.94
N MET A 455 -98.95 -99.70 117.62
CA MET A 455 -99.87 -100.52 116.83
C MET A 455 -99.60 -102.02 117.00
N ALA A 456 -98.32 -102.43 116.94
CA ALA A 456 -97.92 -103.82 117.12
C ALA A 456 -98.23 -104.33 118.54
N ALA A 457 -97.98 -103.52 119.56
CA ALA A 457 -98.22 -103.87 120.95
C ALA A 457 -99.72 -103.96 121.29
N VAL A 458 -100.53 -103.04 120.76
CA VAL A 458 -101.99 -103.05 120.88
C VAL A 458 -102.58 -104.31 120.23
N ASN A 459 -102.17 -104.63 119.00
CA ASN A 459 -102.66 -105.82 118.29
C ASN A 459 -102.25 -107.15 118.96
N SER A 460 -101.13 -107.16 119.68
CA SER A 460 -100.64 -108.35 120.41
C SER A 460 -101.13 -108.42 121.87
N GLY A 461 -101.93 -107.45 122.33
CA GLY A 461 -102.46 -107.40 123.70
C GLY A 461 -101.41 -107.08 124.77
N LYS A 462 -100.25 -106.56 124.38
CA LYS A 462 -99.11 -106.28 125.27
C LYS A 462 -99.10 -104.81 125.68
N VAL A 463 -99.80 -104.51 126.77
CA VAL A 463 -100.00 -103.14 127.25
C VAL A 463 -98.68 -102.44 127.62
N GLY A 464 -97.69 -103.17 128.16
CA GLY A 464 -96.37 -102.60 128.48
C GLY A 464 -95.58 -102.13 127.25
N GLU A 465 -95.55 -102.94 126.18
CA GLU A 465 -94.87 -102.57 124.93
C GLU A 465 -95.59 -101.39 124.23
N ALA A 466 -96.88 -101.20 124.47
CA ALA A 466 -97.62 -100.06 123.95
C ALA A 466 -97.25 -98.75 124.67
N LEU A 467 -96.94 -98.83 125.97
CA LEU A 467 -96.44 -97.67 126.73
C LEU A 467 -95.04 -97.27 126.28
N ASP A 468 -94.14 -98.23 126.02
CA ASP A 468 -92.80 -97.94 125.48
C ASP A 468 -92.87 -97.29 124.08
N GLY A 469 -93.82 -97.74 123.24
CA GLY A 469 -94.09 -97.12 121.94
C GLY A 469 -94.60 -95.68 122.09
N LEU A 470 -95.46 -95.41 123.08
CA LEU A 470 -95.96 -94.06 123.37
C LEU A 470 -94.85 -93.12 123.86
N ASP A 471 -93.90 -93.63 124.65
CA ASP A 471 -92.71 -92.86 125.05
C ASP A 471 -91.83 -92.51 123.85
N SER A 472 -91.67 -93.46 122.91
CA SER A 472 -90.93 -93.22 121.66
C SER A 472 -91.61 -92.14 120.78
N ILE A 473 -92.94 -92.15 120.71
CA ILE A 473 -93.71 -91.10 120.02
C ILE A 473 -93.53 -89.75 120.72
N SER A 474 -93.59 -89.71 122.05
CA SER A 474 -93.39 -88.48 122.82
C SER A 474 -92.00 -87.87 122.60
N ALA A 475 -90.96 -88.72 122.54
CA ALA A 475 -89.60 -88.31 122.22
C ALA A 475 -89.47 -87.80 120.78
N GLY A 476 -90.07 -88.49 119.80
CA GLY A 476 -90.12 -88.06 118.40
C GLY A 476 -90.85 -86.72 118.23
N ALA A 477 -91.95 -86.53 118.94
CA ALA A 477 -92.75 -85.30 118.90
C ALA A 477 -92.00 -84.12 119.54
N SER A 478 -91.29 -84.34 120.64
CA SER A 478 -90.44 -83.33 121.28
C SER A 478 -89.29 -82.87 120.37
N LYS A 479 -88.68 -83.82 119.62
CA LYS A 479 -87.67 -83.49 118.61
C LYS A 479 -88.26 -82.77 117.41
N LEU A 480 -89.48 -83.10 117.00
CA LEU A 480 -90.21 -82.40 115.95
C LEU A 480 -90.47 -80.94 116.35
N GLU A 481 -90.93 -80.72 117.58
CA GLU A 481 -91.13 -79.37 118.14
C GLU A 481 -89.81 -78.58 118.12
N SER A 482 -88.74 -79.18 118.63
CA SER A 482 -87.41 -78.56 118.64
C SER A 482 -86.91 -78.24 117.22
N SER A 483 -87.24 -79.08 116.23
CA SER A 483 -86.89 -78.87 114.84
C SER A 483 -87.70 -77.73 114.21
N LEU A 484 -88.99 -77.62 114.57
CA LEU A 484 -89.88 -76.56 114.11
C LEU A 484 -89.51 -75.21 114.73
N SER A 485 -89.22 -75.17 116.04
CA SER A 485 -88.71 -73.98 116.72
C SER A 485 -87.37 -73.55 116.16
N ALA A 486 -86.45 -74.48 115.89
CA ALA A 486 -85.16 -74.13 115.28
C ALA A 486 -85.30 -73.55 113.86
N LEU A 487 -86.33 -73.93 113.10
CA LEU A 487 -86.68 -73.28 111.83
C LEU A 487 -87.32 -71.90 112.03
N SER A 488 -88.13 -71.73 113.08
CA SER A 488 -88.84 -70.48 113.39
C SER A 488 -87.93 -69.41 114.01
N ASP A 489 -86.94 -69.83 114.81
CA ASP A 489 -86.02 -68.96 115.55
C ASP A 489 -84.75 -68.61 114.74
N HIS A 490 -84.61 -69.11 113.50
CA HIS A 490 -83.53 -68.65 112.62
C HIS A 490 -83.80 -67.21 112.18
N SER A 491 -83.13 -66.28 112.87
CA SER A 491 -83.34 -64.83 112.95
C SER A 491 -83.18 -64.01 111.66
N GLY A 492 -83.25 -64.61 110.47
CA GLY A 492 -82.93 -63.93 109.20
C GLY A 492 -83.94 -64.11 108.07
N VAL A 493 -84.80 -65.12 108.11
CA VAL A 493 -85.74 -65.42 107.02
C VAL A 493 -87.11 -64.89 107.37
N SER A 494 -87.53 -63.79 106.75
CA SER A 494 -88.91 -63.32 106.80
C SER A 494 -89.81 -64.30 106.03
N LEU A 495 -90.19 -65.39 106.68
CA LEU A 495 -91.29 -66.23 106.23
C LEU A 495 -92.51 -65.34 105.99
N SER A 496 -93.09 -65.42 104.79
CA SER A 496 -94.33 -64.73 104.47
C SER A 496 -95.42 -65.14 105.44
N GLU A 497 -96.44 -64.29 105.60
CA GLU A 497 -97.51 -64.61 106.55
C GLU A 497 -98.29 -65.88 106.15
N SER A 498 -98.30 -66.23 104.86
CA SER A 498 -98.76 -67.53 104.37
C SER A 498 -97.84 -68.69 104.77
N GLU A 499 -96.52 -68.50 104.75
CA GLU A 499 -95.56 -69.54 105.16
C GLU A 499 -95.56 -69.76 106.67
N LYS A 500 -95.65 -68.68 107.46
CA LYS A 500 -95.86 -68.78 108.91
C LYS A 500 -97.20 -69.42 109.24
N ALA A 501 -98.27 -69.08 108.53
CA ALA A 501 -99.58 -69.72 108.70
C ALA A 501 -99.53 -71.21 108.33
N ALA A 502 -98.79 -71.59 107.29
CA ALA A 502 -98.58 -72.98 106.93
C ALA A 502 -97.78 -73.73 108.01
N LEU A 503 -96.69 -73.14 108.53
CA LEU A 503 -95.93 -73.70 109.65
C LEU A 503 -96.78 -73.83 110.92
N ALA A 504 -97.63 -72.85 111.23
CA ALA A 504 -98.55 -72.88 112.37
C ALA A 504 -99.73 -73.86 112.17
N SER A 505 -100.05 -74.24 110.93
CA SER A 505 -101.06 -75.25 110.62
C SER A 505 -100.55 -76.69 110.72
N ILE A 506 -99.23 -76.87 110.78
CA ILE A 506 -98.63 -78.16 111.11
C ILE A 506 -98.90 -78.39 112.60
N GLU A 507 -99.54 -79.52 112.88
CA GLU A 507 -99.82 -79.92 114.26
C GLU A 507 -98.49 -80.08 115.01
N GLY A 508 -98.24 -79.19 115.97
CA GLY A 508 -96.96 -79.09 116.66
C GLY A 508 -96.65 -80.35 117.45
N GLY A 509 -95.37 -80.56 117.79
CA GLY A 509 -94.98 -81.67 118.66
C GLY A 509 -95.75 -81.63 119.98
N ALA A 510 -96.07 -80.43 120.49
CA ALA A 510 -96.95 -80.25 121.65
C ALA A 510 -98.37 -80.80 121.45
N ASP A 511 -98.99 -80.58 120.30
CA ASP A 511 -100.35 -81.08 120.00
C ASP A 511 -100.35 -82.60 119.78
N ILE A 512 -99.30 -83.13 119.13
CA ILE A 512 -99.10 -84.58 118.99
C ILE A 512 -98.93 -85.22 120.36
N ILE A 513 -98.09 -84.64 121.23
CA ILE A 513 -97.91 -85.09 122.62
C ILE A 513 -99.27 -85.08 123.35
N ALA A 514 -100.06 -84.03 123.25
CA ALA A 514 -101.37 -83.94 123.92
C ALA A 514 -102.36 -85.01 123.45
N LYS A 515 -102.42 -85.29 122.15
CA LYS A 515 -103.26 -86.36 121.59
C LYS A 515 -102.82 -87.74 122.04
N PHE A 516 -101.51 -87.99 122.05
CA PHE A 516 -100.96 -89.27 122.50
C PHE A 516 -101.06 -89.45 124.01
N GLU A 517 -101.04 -88.38 124.79
CA GLU A 517 -101.30 -88.43 126.24
C GLU A 517 -102.73 -88.90 126.54
N THR A 518 -103.71 -88.51 125.71
CA THR A 518 -105.08 -89.03 125.82
C THR A 518 -105.14 -90.54 125.53
N ASN A 519 -104.37 -91.01 124.55
CA ASN A 519 -104.24 -92.43 124.25
C ASN A 519 -103.49 -93.16 125.38
N ARG A 520 -102.43 -92.56 125.93
CA ARG A 520 -101.70 -93.06 127.09
C ARG A 520 -102.62 -93.26 128.27
N GLN A 521 -103.44 -92.27 128.60
CA GLN A 521 -104.47 -92.39 129.63
C GLN A 521 -105.47 -93.51 129.35
N THR A 522 -105.83 -93.74 128.08
CA THR A 522 -106.71 -94.86 127.69
C THR A 522 -106.02 -96.22 127.88
N VAL A 523 -104.74 -96.31 127.50
CA VAL A 523 -103.91 -97.51 127.69
C VAL A 523 -103.66 -97.77 129.18
N ASP A 524 -103.45 -96.72 129.99
CA ASP A 524 -103.34 -96.80 131.44
C ASP A 524 -104.65 -97.24 132.09
N GLN A 525 -105.80 -96.73 131.61
CA GLN A 525 -107.11 -97.20 132.05
C GLN A 525 -107.34 -98.67 131.67
N MET A 526 -106.89 -99.10 130.50
CA MET A 526 -106.90 -100.51 130.11
C MET A 526 -105.97 -101.36 130.99
N ALA A 527 -104.76 -100.89 131.26
CA ALA A 527 -103.81 -101.54 132.17
C ALA A 527 -104.43 -101.72 133.56
N ALA A 528 -105.05 -100.67 134.09
CA ALA A 528 -105.74 -100.68 135.37
C ALA A 528 -106.99 -101.57 135.35
N ALA A 529 -107.74 -101.61 134.26
CA ALA A 529 -108.90 -102.50 134.09
C ALA A 529 -108.45 -103.97 134.07
N CYS A 530 -107.41 -104.31 133.31
CA CYS A 530 -106.78 -105.62 133.30
C CYS A 530 -106.25 -106.01 134.70
N GLY A 531 -105.62 -105.08 135.42
CA GLY A 531 -105.16 -105.28 136.80
C GLY A 531 -106.31 -105.55 137.78
N LYS A 532 -107.44 -104.82 137.65
CA LYS A 532 -108.66 -105.05 138.45
C LYS A 532 -109.31 -106.40 138.12
N LEU A 533 -109.25 -106.85 136.87
CA LEU A 533 -109.74 -108.17 136.42
C LEU A 533 -108.96 -109.34 137.01
N ALA A 534 -107.63 -109.21 137.15
CA ALA A 534 -106.80 -110.22 137.81
C ALA A 534 -107.19 -110.44 139.28
N GLY A 535 -107.74 -109.41 139.96
CA GLY A 535 -108.16 -109.47 141.37
C GLY A 535 -109.60 -109.99 141.61
N ALA A 536 -110.49 -109.96 140.62
CA ALA A 536 -111.92 -110.24 140.79
C ALA A 536 -112.36 -111.67 140.41
N ALA A 537 -111.42 -112.55 140.04
CA ALA A 537 -111.69 -113.82 139.35
C ALA A 537 -112.35 -114.95 140.18
N SER A 538 -112.78 -114.74 141.43
CA SER A 538 -113.35 -115.82 142.26
C SER A 538 -114.88 -115.81 142.41
N ARG A 539 -115.64 -114.79 141.98
CA ARG A 539 -117.11 -114.75 142.22
C ARG A 539 -117.98 -114.10 141.12
N ILE A 540 -118.32 -114.87 140.09
CA ILE A 540 -119.49 -114.73 139.16
C ILE A 540 -119.12 -114.35 137.72
N SER A 541 -119.57 -115.22 136.80
CA SER A 541 -119.17 -115.41 135.40
C SER A 541 -119.97 -114.61 134.35
N SER A 542 -120.82 -113.66 134.74
CA SER A 542 -121.67 -112.91 133.80
C SER A 542 -121.23 -111.45 133.54
N GLY A 543 -120.26 -110.91 134.30
CA GLY A 543 -119.64 -109.60 134.01
C GLY A 543 -118.47 -109.64 133.02
N ALA A 544 -117.94 -110.84 132.72
CA ALA A 544 -116.69 -111.00 131.97
C ALA A 544 -116.84 -110.84 130.44
N GLU A 545 -118.00 -111.12 129.85
CA GLU A 545 -118.19 -111.03 128.38
C GLU A 545 -118.42 -109.60 127.89
N SER A 546 -119.20 -108.79 128.63
CA SER A 546 -119.42 -107.37 128.29
C SER A 546 -118.13 -106.55 128.34
N VAL A 547 -117.21 -106.91 129.26
CA VAL A 547 -115.90 -106.28 129.37
C VAL A 547 -114.98 -106.66 128.20
N LYS A 548 -114.98 -107.93 127.76
CA LYS A 548 -114.20 -108.37 126.59
C LYS A 548 -114.65 -107.66 125.30
N SER A 549 -115.96 -107.50 125.10
CA SER A 549 -116.52 -106.80 123.93
C SER A 549 -116.21 -105.30 123.92
N GLY A 550 -116.28 -104.64 125.08
CA GLY A 550 -115.96 -103.21 125.22
C GLY A 550 -114.47 -102.92 124.97
N VAL A 551 -113.58 -103.74 125.55
CA VAL A 551 -112.13 -103.65 125.34
C VAL A 551 -111.76 -103.90 123.88
N GLY A 552 -112.32 -104.93 123.24
CA GLY A 552 -112.05 -105.22 121.83
C GLY A 552 -112.49 -104.09 120.88
N SER A 553 -113.65 -103.48 121.14
CA SER A 553 -114.16 -102.36 120.32
C SER A 553 -113.31 -101.09 120.48
N ALA A 554 -112.92 -100.76 121.71
CA ALA A 554 -112.03 -99.64 121.99
C ALA A 554 -110.64 -99.83 121.35
N MET A 555 -110.11 -101.06 121.41
CA MET A 555 -108.82 -101.42 120.83
C MET A 555 -108.82 -101.36 119.30
N SER A 556 -109.91 -101.80 118.66
CA SER A 556 -110.08 -101.68 117.21
C SER A 556 -110.17 -100.23 116.75
N ASN A 557 -110.88 -99.37 117.49
CA ASN A 557 -110.97 -97.95 117.17
C ASN A 557 -109.64 -97.23 117.35
N LEU A 558 -108.89 -97.56 118.41
CA LEU A 558 -107.54 -97.03 118.64
C LEU A 558 -106.58 -97.45 117.50
N SER A 559 -106.59 -98.73 117.13
CA SER A 559 -105.80 -99.26 116.01
C SER A 559 -106.14 -98.56 114.69
N GLY A 560 -107.43 -98.36 114.40
CA GLY A 560 -107.88 -97.64 113.20
C GLY A 560 -107.47 -96.17 113.17
N ASN A 561 -107.47 -95.48 114.31
CA ASN A 561 -107.00 -94.09 114.40
C ASN A 561 -105.48 -94.00 114.28
N LEU A 562 -104.73 -94.90 114.91
CA LEU A 562 -103.26 -94.94 114.80
C LEU A 562 -102.80 -95.20 113.36
N SER A 563 -103.48 -96.10 112.64
CA SER A 563 -103.18 -96.37 111.23
C SER A 563 -103.40 -95.15 110.33
N LYS A 564 -104.44 -94.35 110.59
CA LYS A 564 -104.67 -93.09 109.86
C LYS A 564 -103.58 -92.06 110.14
N ILE A 565 -103.17 -91.91 111.40
CA ILE A 565 -102.10 -90.96 111.79
C ILE A 565 -100.76 -91.39 111.17
N ASP A 566 -100.42 -92.67 111.21
CA ASP A 566 -99.20 -93.21 110.60
C ASP A 566 -99.16 -92.96 109.08
N SER A 567 -100.28 -93.25 108.37
CA SER A 567 -100.37 -92.95 106.93
C SER A 567 -100.25 -91.45 106.60
N GLY A 568 -100.75 -90.58 107.48
CA GLY A 568 -100.62 -89.13 107.35
C GLY A 568 -99.17 -88.65 107.56
N LEU A 569 -98.45 -89.28 108.50
CA LEU A 569 -97.05 -89.00 108.77
C LEU A 569 -96.11 -89.54 107.72
N GLU A 570 -96.36 -90.72 107.16
CA GLU A 570 -95.63 -91.23 105.99
C GLU A 570 -95.79 -90.26 104.81
N THR A 571 -97.03 -89.84 104.53
CA THR A 571 -97.30 -88.85 103.47
C THR A 571 -96.56 -87.53 103.72
N ALA A 572 -96.55 -87.03 104.96
CA ALA A 572 -95.83 -85.81 105.31
C ALA A 572 -94.31 -85.98 105.18
N ALA A 573 -93.76 -87.10 105.65
CA ALA A 573 -92.34 -87.42 105.56
C ALA A 573 -91.87 -87.51 104.09
N ASP A 574 -92.66 -88.15 103.23
CA ASP A 574 -92.38 -88.23 101.79
C ASP A 574 -92.42 -86.86 101.12
N ARG A 575 -93.40 -86.01 101.45
CA ARG A 575 -93.46 -84.63 100.95
C ARG A 575 -92.25 -83.80 101.38
N TYR A 576 -91.82 -83.92 102.64
CA TYR A 576 -90.61 -83.26 103.12
C TYR A 576 -89.34 -83.80 102.44
N ALA A 577 -89.25 -85.11 102.19
CA ALA A 577 -88.12 -85.70 101.47
C ALA A 577 -88.04 -85.23 100.02
N GLN A 578 -89.18 -85.09 99.33
CA GLN A 578 -89.25 -84.53 97.98
C GLN A 578 -88.86 -83.04 97.97
N MET A 579 -89.31 -82.27 98.96
CA MET A 579 -88.95 -80.86 99.11
C MET A 579 -87.45 -80.67 99.38
N ASP A 580 -86.86 -81.43 100.30
CA ASP A 580 -85.42 -81.43 100.60
C ASP A 580 -84.58 -81.79 99.36
N ALA A 581 -84.96 -82.86 98.65
CA ALA A 581 -84.29 -83.24 97.39
C ALA A 581 -84.41 -82.14 96.31
N GLY A 582 -85.59 -81.50 96.19
CA GLY A 582 -85.82 -80.39 95.27
C GLY A 582 -84.97 -79.16 95.61
N LEU A 583 -84.87 -78.82 96.90
CA LEU A 583 -84.08 -77.72 97.42
C LEU A 583 -82.58 -77.93 97.23
N GLN A 584 -82.06 -79.12 97.52
CA GLN A 584 -80.66 -79.47 97.28
C GLN A 584 -80.31 -79.45 95.78
N LYS A 585 -81.21 -79.96 94.93
CA LYS A 585 -81.02 -79.92 93.46
C LYS A 585 -81.03 -78.48 92.94
N LEU A 586 -81.94 -77.64 93.43
CA LEU A 586 -81.99 -76.23 93.06
C LEU A 586 -80.71 -75.51 93.49
N ALA A 587 -80.23 -75.73 94.71
CA ALA A 587 -78.99 -75.13 95.21
C ALA A 587 -77.77 -75.55 94.39
N GLY A 588 -77.62 -76.85 94.09
CA GLY A 588 -76.52 -77.34 93.27
C GLY A 588 -76.57 -76.80 91.84
N THR A 589 -77.76 -76.74 91.23
CA THR A 589 -77.94 -76.18 89.89
C THR A 589 -77.66 -74.68 89.85
N LEU A 590 -78.13 -73.95 90.87
CA LEU A 590 -77.95 -72.50 90.94
C LEU A 590 -76.50 -72.14 91.29
N GLY A 591 -75.85 -72.86 92.19
CA GLY A 591 -74.43 -72.69 92.52
C GLY A 591 -73.53 -72.90 91.29
N THR A 592 -73.69 -74.03 90.59
CA THR A 592 -72.93 -74.30 89.36
C THR A 592 -73.22 -73.27 88.25
N SER A 593 -74.45 -72.80 88.11
CA SER A 593 -74.80 -71.76 87.14
C SER A 593 -74.18 -70.40 87.49
N VAL A 594 -74.12 -70.05 88.78
CA VAL A 594 -73.46 -68.83 89.25
C VAL A 594 -71.95 -68.90 89.06
N GLU A 595 -71.32 -70.04 89.33
CA GLU A 595 -69.89 -70.26 89.06
C GLU A 595 -69.57 -70.11 87.57
N GLN A 596 -70.34 -70.74 86.69
CA GLN A 596 -70.16 -70.63 85.24
C GLN A 596 -70.35 -69.19 84.73
N LEU A 597 -71.37 -68.48 85.23
CA LEU A 597 -71.59 -67.08 84.89
C LEU A 597 -70.47 -66.18 85.43
N GLN A 598 -69.92 -66.49 86.60
CA GLN A 598 -68.81 -65.74 87.19
C GLN A 598 -67.53 -65.92 86.36
N GLU A 599 -67.20 -67.15 85.97
CA GLU A 599 -66.09 -67.42 85.06
C GLU A 599 -66.28 -66.68 83.73
N GLY A 600 -67.50 -66.72 83.17
CA GLY A 600 -67.85 -65.97 81.96
C GLY A 600 -67.71 -64.46 82.11
N ALA A 601 -68.10 -63.89 83.25
CA ALA A 601 -67.97 -62.45 83.52
C ALA A 601 -66.50 -62.03 83.68
N VAL A 602 -65.66 -62.87 84.31
CA VAL A 602 -64.21 -62.64 84.43
C VAL A 602 -63.53 -62.74 83.06
N GLN A 603 -63.90 -63.74 82.24
CA GLN A 603 -63.40 -63.86 80.87
C GLN A 603 -63.83 -62.66 80.00
N LEU A 604 -65.06 -62.18 80.17
CA LEU A 604 -65.56 -60.99 79.47
C LEU A 604 -64.76 -59.74 79.87
N ASP A 605 -64.53 -59.49 81.16
CA ASP A 605 -63.73 -58.34 81.61
C ASP A 605 -62.30 -58.41 81.06
N SER A 606 -61.66 -59.59 81.13
CA SER A 606 -60.32 -59.80 80.57
C SER A 606 -60.27 -59.56 79.06
N GLY A 607 -61.25 -60.08 78.31
CA GLY A 607 -61.35 -59.89 76.86
C GLY A 607 -61.59 -58.42 76.48
N VAL A 608 -62.42 -57.71 77.24
CA VAL A 608 -62.65 -56.27 77.03
C VAL A 608 -61.42 -55.45 77.36
N ALA A 609 -60.64 -55.82 78.38
CA ALA A 609 -59.37 -55.17 78.69
C ALA A 609 -58.36 -55.31 77.53
N GLN A 610 -58.19 -56.52 76.98
CA GLN A 610 -57.32 -56.76 75.81
C GLN A 610 -57.79 -55.98 74.57
N TYR A 611 -59.10 -55.97 74.32
CA TYR A 611 -59.69 -55.19 73.24
C TYR A 611 -59.42 -53.69 73.41
N THR A 612 -59.58 -53.15 74.63
CA THR A 612 -59.32 -51.74 74.95
C THR A 612 -57.85 -51.37 74.69
N GLU A 613 -56.91 -52.23 75.09
CA GLU A 613 -55.48 -52.04 74.82
C GLU A 613 -55.17 -52.01 73.30
N GLY A 614 -55.82 -52.90 72.53
CA GLY A 614 -55.72 -52.90 71.07
C GLY A 614 -56.26 -51.60 70.45
N VAL A 615 -57.38 -51.08 70.96
CA VAL A 615 -57.95 -49.79 70.53
C VAL A 615 -57.00 -48.63 70.86
N GLY A 616 -56.40 -48.61 72.04
CA GLY A 616 -55.40 -47.60 72.43
C GLY A 616 -54.14 -47.65 71.56
N SER A 617 -53.68 -48.85 71.20
CA SER A 617 -52.56 -49.05 70.27
C SER A 617 -52.89 -48.53 68.86
N ALA A 618 -54.10 -48.81 68.36
CA ALA A 618 -54.58 -48.27 67.09
C ALA A 618 -54.69 -46.74 67.12
N ALA A 619 -55.20 -46.15 68.21
CA ALA A 619 -55.33 -44.70 68.37
C ALA A 619 -53.95 -44.01 68.34
N SER A 620 -52.96 -44.62 68.99
CA SER A 620 -51.57 -44.20 68.94
C SER A 620 -50.99 -44.28 67.53
N GLY A 621 -51.29 -45.36 66.80
CA GLY A 621 -50.92 -45.54 65.39
C GLY A 621 -51.52 -44.46 64.49
N ALA A 622 -52.82 -44.18 64.62
CA ALA A 622 -53.51 -43.13 63.87
C ALA A 622 -52.90 -41.74 64.16
N SER A 623 -52.55 -41.46 65.43
CA SER A 623 -51.91 -40.21 65.82
C SER A 623 -50.49 -40.06 65.25
N LYS A 624 -49.70 -41.14 65.21
CA LYS A 624 -48.38 -41.17 64.53
C LYS A 624 -48.52 -40.96 63.03
N LEU A 625 -49.51 -41.57 62.39
CA LEU A 625 -49.81 -41.39 60.97
C LEU A 625 -50.12 -39.92 60.68
N ALA A 626 -51.01 -39.29 61.45
CA ALA A 626 -51.33 -37.88 61.33
C ALA A 626 -50.08 -36.98 61.42
N ALA A 627 -49.24 -37.20 62.45
CA ALA A 627 -47.99 -36.44 62.60
C ALA A 627 -47.03 -36.60 61.39
N GLY A 628 -46.89 -37.84 60.89
CA GLY A 628 -46.10 -38.14 59.70
C GLY A 628 -46.64 -37.43 58.45
N THR A 629 -47.95 -37.50 58.21
CA THR A 629 -48.60 -36.86 57.06
C THR A 629 -48.58 -35.34 57.13
N LYS A 630 -48.61 -34.74 58.33
CA LYS A 630 -48.39 -33.31 58.52
C LYS A 630 -46.96 -32.88 58.14
N THR A 631 -45.98 -33.73 58.43
CA THR A 631 -44.58 -33.48 58.02
C THR A 631 -44.45 -33.59 56.50
N LEU A 632 -45.06 -34.61 55.90
CA LEU A 632 -45.11 -34.78 54.44
C LEU A 632 -45.80 -33.60 53.76
N TYR A 633 -46.93 -33.13 54.29
CA TYR A 633 -47.64 -31.93 53.82
C TYR A 633 -46.71 -30.71 53.80
N GLY A 634 -45.99 -30.46 54.90
CA GLY A 634 -45.04 -29.35 54.99
C GLY A 634 -43.86 -29.47 54.03
N GLY A 635 -43.34 -30.68 53.83
CA GLY A 635 -42.29 -30.97 52.84
C GLY A 635 -42.76 -30.74 51.39
N ALA A 636 -43.94 -31.24 51.05
CA ALA A 636 -44.55 -31.06 49.74
C ALA A 636 -44.85 -29.57 49.44
N ALA A 637 -45.28 -28.80 50.45
CA ALA A 637 -45.46 -27.36 50.31
C ALA A 637 -44.14 -26.64 49.99
N LYS A 638 -43.06 -26.94 50.72
CA LYS A 638 -41.74 -26.35 50.43
C LYS A 638 -41.21 -26.73 49.05
N LEU A 639 -41.46 -27.97 48.61
CA LEU A 639 -41.08 -28.43 47.29
C LEU A 639 -41.82 -27.62 46.22
N ALA A 640 -43.15 -27.48 46.34
CA ALA A 640 -43.98 -26.67 45.44
C ALA A 640 -43.44 -25.23 45.36
N ASP A 641 -43.27 -24.56 46.50
CA ASP A 641 -42.76 -23.18 46.56
C ASP A 641 -41.41 -23.05 45.82
N GLY A 642 -40.46 -23.95 46.10
CA GLY A 642 -39.14 -23.93 45.45
C GLY A 642 -39.18 -24.22 43.94
N THR A 643 -40.07 -25.11 43.49
CA THR A 643 -40.24 -25.39 42.06
C THR A 643 -40.98 -24.27 41.34
N GLY A 644 -41.90 -23.57 42.01
CA GLY A 644 -42.51 -22.35 41.49
C GLY A 644 -41.51 -21.21 41.30
N GLU A 645 -40.58 -21.03 42.25
CA GLU A 645 -39.47 -20.08 42.10
C GLU A 645 -38.54 -20.47 40.93
N LEU A 646 -38.20 -21.75 40.80
CA LEU A 646 -37.38 -22.25 39.69
C LEU A 646 -38.06 -22.04 38.33
N ALA A 647 -39.35 -22.37 38.21
CA ALA A 647 -40.14 -22.14 37.00
C ALA A 647 -40.14 -20.65 36.62
N SER A 648 -40.41 -19.78 37.59
CA SER A 648 -40.39 -18.33 37.40
C SER A 648 -39.01 -17.82 36.97
N GLY A 649 -37.93 -18.34 37.56
CA GLY A 649 -36.55 -17.99 37.20
C GLY A 649 -36.20 -18.44 35.78
N ALA A 650 -36.59 -19.66 35.40
CA ALA A 650 -36.40 -20.20 34.06
C ALA A 650 -37.19 -19.42 32.99
N GLN A 651 -38.42 -18.99 33.30
CA GLN A 651 -39.21 -18.10 32.43
C GLN A 651 -38.55 -16.73 32.25
N LYS A 652 -38.01 -16.11 33.31
CA LYS A 652 -37.26 -14.86 33.20
C LYS A 652 -36.01 -15.02 32.34
N LEU A 653 -35.26 -16.11 32.52
CA LEU A 653 -34.10 -16.42 31.68
C LEU A 653 -34.51 -16.59 30.21
N SER A 654 -35.57 -17.36 29.93
CA SER A 654 -36.10 -17.51 28.58
C SER A 654 -36.54 -16.17 27.98
N GLY A 655 -37.24 -15.33 28.74
CA GLY A 655 -37.61 -13.97 28.30
C GLY A 655 -36.40 -13.12 27.90
N GLY A 656 -35.37 -13.06 28.76
CA GLY A 656 -34.14 -12.32 28.48
C GLY A 656 -33.34 -12.89 27.30
N LEU A 657 -33.32 -14.22 27.14
CA LEU A 657 -32.73 -14.86 25.97
C LEU A 657 -33.53 -14.61 24.69
N GLY A 658 -34.86 -14.50 24.78
CA GLY A 658 -35.72 -14.08 23.69
C GLY A 658 -35.42 -12.65 23.24
N GLU A 659 -35.22 -11.71 24.18
CA GLU A 659 -34.80 -10.35 23.87
C GLU A 659 -33.42 -10.33 23.18
N LEU A 660 -32.44 -11.05 23.74
CA LEU A 660 -31.12 -11.17 23.12
C LEU A 660 -31.20 -11.78 21.72
N ASN A 661 -31.97 -12.87 21.55
CA ASN A 661 -32.18 -13.51 20.27
C ASN A 661 -32.83 -12.57 19.26
N GLY A 662 -33.70 -11.65 19.71
CA GLY A 662 -34.27 -10.60 18.87
C GLY A 662 -33.25 -9.56 18.39
N GLN A 663 -32.16 -9.34 19.12
CA GLN A 663 -31.10 -8.38 18.75
C GLN A 663 -29.99 -8.99 17.88
N VAL A 664 -29.74 -10.30 17.97
CA VAL A 664 -28.68 -10.96 17.18
C VAL A 664 -28.88 -10.83 15.66
N PRO A 665 -30.10 -10.86 15.08
CA PRO A 665 -30.31 -10.58 13.67
C PRO A 665 -29.82 -9.20 13.23
N GLU A 666 -30.01 -8.17 14.06
CA GLU A 666 -29.49 -6.82 13.76
C GLU A 666 -27.96 -6.76 13.85
N LEU A 667 -27.36 -7.47 14.81
CA LEU A 667 -25.90 -7.65 14.86
C LEU A 667 -25.38 -8.35 13.60
N THR A 668 -26.04 -9.43 13.17
CA THR A 668 -25.66 -10.20 11.99
C THR A 668 -25.79 -9.35 10.72
N LYS A 669 -26.86 -8.58 10.61
CA LYS A 669 -27.08 -7.62 9.51
C LYS A 669 -26.03 -6.50 9.51
N GLY A 670 -25.67 -5.99 10.68
CA GLY A 670 -24.59 -5.00 10.85
C GLY A 670 -23.23 -5.56 10.42
N ALA A 671 -22.90 -6.78 10.85
CA ALA A 671 -21.68 -7.48 10.44
C ALA A 671 -21.66 -7.73 8.93
N GLY A 672 -22.81 -8.11 8.34
CA GLY A 672 -22.98 -8.25 6.90
C GLY A 672 -22.70 -6.95 6.13
N LYS A 673 -23.26 -5.82 6.57
CA LYS A 673 -22.97 -4.50 5.98
C LYS A 673 -21.49 -4.13 6.06
N LEU A 674 -20.82 -4.46 7.16
CA LEU A 674 -19.39 -4.22 7.32
C LEU A 674 -18.56 -5.12 6.39
N ALA A 675 -18.97 -6.37 6.20
CA ALA A 675 -18.37 -7.28 5.23
C ALA A 675 -18.53 -6.76 3.79
N ASP A 676 -19.71 -6.30 3.41
CA ASP A 676 -19.98 -5.70 2.11
C ASP A 676 -19.09 -4.46 1.87
N GLY A 677 -18.98 -3.58 2.88
CA GLY A 677 -18.10 -2.41 2.80
C GLY A 677 -16.61 -2.78 2.70
N ALA A 678 -16.19 -3.83 3.40
CA ALA A 678 -14.82 -4.34 3.28
C ALA A 678 -14.54 -4.97 1.91
N ASP A 679 -15.52 -5.66 1.32
CA ASP A 679 -15.45 -6.17 -0.05
C ASP A 679 -15.38 -5.03 -1.07
N GLN A 680 -16.14 -3.95 -0.88
CA GLN A 680 -16.05 -2.74 -1.70
C GLN A 680 -14.68 -2.08 -1.60
N LEU A 681 -14.13 -1.95 -0.39
CA LEU A 681 -12.79 -1.41 -0.18
C LEU A 681 -11.72 -2.29 -0.84
N ALA A 682 -11.84 -3.62 -0.75
CA ALA A 682 -10.95 -4.57 -1.41
C ALA A 682 -11.05 -4.45 -2.95
N GLY A 683 -12.25 -4.27 -3.49
CA GLY A 683 -12.47 -3.98 -4.91
C GLY A 683 -11.77 -2.70 -5.36
N GLY A 684 -12.04 -1.58 -4.68
CA GLY A 684 -11.45 -0.28 -5.03
C GLY A 684 -9.94 -0.21 -4.85
N SER A 685 -9.40 -0.82 -3.80
CA SER A 685 -7.94 -0.89 -3.58
C SER A 685 -7.23 -1.77 -4.61
N LYS A 686 -7.87 -2.86 -5.07
CA LYS A 686 -7.37 -3.65 -6.20
C LYS A 686 -7.31 -2.84 -7.49
N GLU A 687 -8.35 -2.06 -7.79
CA GLU A 687 -8.39 -1.15 -8.95
C GLU A 687 -7.30 -0.07 -8.87
N LEU A 688 -7.14 0.56 -7.69
CA LEU A 688 -6.06 1.52 -7.44
C LEU A 688 -4.67 0.87 -7.64
N SER A 689 -4.44 -0.32 -7.09
CA SER A 689 -3.17 -1.05 -7.27
C SER A 689 -2.91 -1.35 -8.75
N ALA A 690 -3.93 -1.75 -9.51
CA ALA A 690 -3.80 -1.98 -10.94
C ALA A 690 -3.48 -0.68 -11.71
N GLY A 691 -4.17 0.42 -11.40
CA GLY A 691 -3.92 1.73 -12.00
C GLY A 691 -2.52 2.26 -11.69
N MET A 692 -2.05 2.10 -10.46
CA MET A 692 -0.68 2.50 -10.07
C MET A 692 0.39 1.68 -10.79
N LYS A 693 0.18 0.38 -11.00
CA LYS A 693 1.08 -0.45 -11.83
C LYS A 693 1.15 0.04 -13.28
N GLN A 694 0.02 0.46 -13.84
CA GLN A 694 -0.01 1.07 -15.18
C GLN A 694 0.73 2.40 -15.21
N LEU A 695 0.52 3.27 -14.21
CA LEU A 695 1.22 4.55 -14.09
C LEU A 695 2.73 4.36 -13.92
N SER A 696 3.16 3.41 -13.07
CA SER A 696 4.57 3.04 -12.91
C SER A 696 5.18 2.58 -14.24
N SER A 697 4.49 1.69 -14.96
CA SER A 697 4.95 1.22 -16.27
C SER A 697 5.07 2.36 -17.28
N ALA A 698 4.08 3.25 -17.34
CA ALA A 698 4.09 4.41 -18.23
C ALA A 698 5.20 5.41 -17.87
N SER A 699 5.42 5.65 -16.58
CA SER A 699 6.50 6.51 -16.12
C SER A 699 7.88 5.95 -16.46
N GLY A 700 8.06 4.62 -16.41
CA GLY A 700 9.31 3.98 -16.86
C GLY A 700 9.61 4.25 -18.34
N LEU A 701 8.59 4.25 -19.21
CA LEU A 701 8.76 4.61 -20.62
C LEU A 701 9.19 6.07 -20.83
N VAL A 702 8.69 7.00 -19.99
CA VAL A 702 9.10 8.41 -20.04
C VAL A 702 10.52 8.57 -19.53
N GLN A 703 10.90 7.87 -18.46
CA GLN A 703 12.28 7.85 -17.96
C GLN A 703 13.24 7.37 -19.05
N ASP A 704 12.92 6.26 -19.72
CA ASP A 704 13.70 5.73 -20.85
C ASP A 704 13.84 6.76 -22.00
N ALA A 705 12.78 7.52 -22.28
CA ALA A 705 12.81 8.58 -23.29
C ALA A 705 13.70 9.74 -22.87
N ILE A 706 13.63 10.18 -21.61
CA ILE A 706 14.48 11.24 -21.06
C ILE A 706 15.95 10.81 -21.12
N HIS A 707 16.30 9.59 -20.73
CA HIS A 707 17.67 9.07 -20.85
C HIS A 707 18.19 9.08 -22.30
N LYS A 708 17.33 8.80 -23.29
CA LYS A 708 17.71 8.89 -24.71
C LYS A 708 17.93 10.34 -25.17
N PHE A 709 17.09 11.27 -24.69
CA PHE A 709 17.24 12.70 -24.99
C PHE A 709 18.49 13.28 -24.35
N ASP A 710 18.76 12.93 -23.09
CA ASP A 710 19.98 13.27 -22.35
C ASP A 710 21.23 12.81 -23.11
N ALA A 711 21.29 11.53 -23.49
CA ALA A 711 22.40 11.00 -24.30
C ALA A 711 22.56 11.71 -25.66
N ALA A 712 21.47 12.10 -26.31
CA ALA A 712 21.52 12.86 -27.56
C ALA A 712 21.99 14.31 -27.33
N GLY A 713 21.60 14.92 -26.20
CA GLY A 713 22.08 16.22 -25.73
C GLY A 713 23.59 16.21 -25.54
N SER A 714 24.13 15.20 -24.86
CA SER A 714 25.58 15.06 -24.65
C SER A 714 26.32 14.89 -25.98
N GLN A 715 25.78 14.09 -26.90
CA GLN A 715 26.35 13.95 -28.24
C GLN A 715 26.35 15.25 -29.03
N LEU A 716 25.30 16.06 -28.92
CA LEU A 716 25.21 17.36 -29.58
C LEU A 716 26.19 18.37 -28.97
N SER A 717 26.27 18.43 -27.63
CA SER A 717 27.26 19.22 -26.89
C SER A 717 28.68 18.87 -27.34
N ASP A 718 29.06 17.60 -27.29
CA ASP A 718 30.36 17.11 -27.76
C ASP A 718 30.63 17.47 -29.23
N GLY A 719 29.63 17.31 -30.10
CA GLY A 719 29.75 17.62 -31.53
C GLY A 719 29.96 19.11 -31.80
N SER A 720 29.23 19.96 -31.08
CA SER A 720 29.33 21.42 -31.18
C SER A 720 30.66 21.95 -30.63
N GLY A 721 31.17 21.37 -29.54
CA GLY A 721 32.51 21.67 -29.02
C GLY A 721 33.61 21.31 -30.04
N LYS A 722 33.52 20.13 -30.67
CA LYS A 722 34.46 19.75 -31.75
C LYS A 722 34.40 20.67 -32.97
N LEU A 723 33.21 21.17 -33.33
CA LEU A 723 33.05 22.13 -34.42
C LEU A 723 33.73 23.46 -34.07
N TYR A 724 33.49 23.96 -32.85
CA TYR A 724 34.13 25.17 -32.34
C TYR A 724 35.66 25.05 -32.34
N ASP A 725 36.21 23.97 -31.79
CA ASP A 725 37.65 23.70 -31.79
C ASP A 725 38.21 23.61 -33.22
N GLY A 726 37.47 22.98 -34.14
CA GLY A 726 37.84 22.86 -35.55
C GLY A 726 37.89 24.19 -36.28
N ILE A 727 36.95 25.10 -36.02
CA ILE A 727 36.92 26.44 -36.63
C ILE A 727 38.04 27.32 -36.08
N ILE A 728 38.31 27.27 -34.77
CA ILE A 728 39.50 27.93 -34.18
C ILE A 728 40.75 27.46 -34.90
N LYS A 729 40.93 26.14 -35.02
CA LYS A 729 42.08 25.56 -35.69
C LYS A 729 42.18 26.00 -37.16
N TYR A 730 41.08 26.07 -37.89
CA TYR A 730 41.07 26.55 -39.29
C TYR A 730 41.51 28.01 -39.41
N ASN A 731 41.07 28.87 -38.47
CA ASN A 731 41.50 30.27 -38.43
C ASN A 731 42.99 30.40 -38.10
N GLU A 732 43.43 29.75 -37.02
CA GLU A 732 44.81 29.84 -36.52
C GLU A 732 45.84 29.22 -37.48
N GLU A 733 45.54 28.03 -38.01
CA GLU A 733 46.49 27.30 -38.85
C GLU A 733 46.37 27.64 -40.34
N GLY A 734 45.24 28.18 -40.78
CA GLY A 734 44.94 28.48 -42.18
C GLY A 734 44.95 29.99 -42.47
N ILE A 735 43.85 30.67 -42.12
CA ILE A 735 43.59 32.07 -42.52
C ILE A 735 44.66 33.02 -41.96
N SER A 736 44.95 32.96 -40.65
CA SER A 736 45.93 33.85 -40.01
C SER A 736 47.35 33.70 -40.57
N LYS A 737 47.74 32.49 -41.02
CA LYS A 737 49.06 32.30 -41.66
C LYS A 737 49.17 32.92 -43.04
N ILE A 738 48.05 33.10 -43.74
CA ILE A 738 48.01 33.71 -45.07
C ILE A 738 47.98 35.23 -44.94
N THR A 739 47.11 35.78 -44.09
CA THR A 739 46.95 37.23 -43.91
C THR A 739 48.16 37.90 -43.29
N ASP A 740 48.82 37.23 -42.33
CA ASP A 740 49.91 37.82 -41.55
C ASP A 740 51.29 37.51 -42.16
N ASN A 741 51.33 37.17 -43.46
CA ASN A 741 52.56 36.79 -44.16
C ASN A 741 53.39 38.01 -44.58
N LYS A 742 54.68 38.00 -44.19
CA LYS A 742 55.66 39.06 -44.49
C LYS A 742 55.83 39.35 -45.99
N THR A 743 55.76 38.34 -46.86
CA THR A 743 55.87 38.49 -48.32
C THR A 743 54.68 39.27 -48.87
N LEU A 744 53.47 38.99 -48.37
CA LEU A 744 52.25 39.71 -48.75
C LEU A 744 52.33 41.18 -48.31
N THR A 745 52.82 41.44 -47.10
CA THR A 745 53.07 42.81 -46.61
C THR A 745 54.07 43.57 -47.49
N ASN A 746 55.18 42.92 -47.86
CA ASN A 746 56.20 43.55 -48.70
C ASN A 746 55.70 43.84 -50.12
N LEU A 747 54.90 42.96 -50.71
CA LEU A 747 54.27 43.17 -52.02
C LEU A 747 53.28 44.34 -51.99
N ARG A 748 52.48 44.48 -50.92
CA ARG A 748 51.59 45.65 -50.72
C ARG A 748 52.40 46.96 -50.70
N THR A 749 53.56 46.99 -50.04
CA THR A 749 54.43 48.18 -49.99
C THR A 749 55.14 48.45 -51.34
N ALA A 750 55.59 47.41 -52.04
CA ALA A 750 56.24 47.55 -53.35
C ALA A 750 55.28 48.12 -54.41
N ALA A 751 54.03 47.67 -54.40
CA ALA A 751 53.03 48.15 -55.37
C ALA A 751 52.67 49.64 -55.15
N LYS A 752 52.57 50.09 -53.90
CA LYS A 752 52.42 51.53 -53.57
C LYS A 752 53.60 52.37 -54.07
N LEU A 753 54.83 51.85 -54.03
CA LEU A 753 56.00 52.56 -54.54
C LEU A 753 56.04 52.65 -56.06
N LEU A 754 55.48 51.66 -56.76
CA LEU A 754 55.32 51.68 -58.21
C LEU A 754 54.36 52.80 -58.64
N ASP A 755 53.27 53.02 -57.90
CA ASP A 755 52.36 54.14 -58.17
C ASP A 755 53.05 55.50 -57.99
N GLU A 756 53.85 55.67 -56.92
CA GLU A 756 54.65 56.89 -56.71
C GLU A 756 55.71 57.11 -57.80
N GLN A 757 56.37 56.04 -58.28
CA GLN A 757 57.28 56.12 -59.42
C GLN A 757 56.60 56.49 -60.72
N ARG A 758 55.41 55.95 -60.97
CA ARG A 758 54.62 56.28 -62.15
C ARG A 758 54.19 57.75 -62.13
N ALA A 759 53.73 58.24 -60.99
CA ALA A 759 53.41 59.65 -60.83
C ALA A 759 54.65 60.52 -61.09
N TYR A 760 55.82 60.12 -60.58
CA TYR A 760 57.06 60.84 -60.85
C TYR A 760 57.40 60.87 -62.34
N ALA A 761 57.23 59.76 -63.08
CA ALA A 761 57.46 59.69 -64.53
C ALA A 761 56.66 60.75 -65.33
N GLN A 762 55.40 60.97 -64.97
CA GLN A 762 54.50 61.92 -65.63
C GLN A 762 54.85 63.40 -65.39
N GLU A 763 55.73 63.70 -64.43
CA GLU A 763 56.22 65.07 -64.18
C GLU A 763 57.30 65.54 -65.20
N ALA A 764 57.59 64.79 -66.27
CA ALA A 764 58.68 65.11 -67.23
C ALA A 764 58.28 66.24 -68.20
N SER A 765 59.25 67.05 -68.63
CA SER A 765 59.06 68.13 -69.62
C SER A 765 60.20 68.11 -70.65
N CYS A 766 60.09 68.89 -71.73
CA CYS A 766 61.14 68.97 -72.76
C CYS A 766 62.49 69.44 -72.19
N TYR A 767 63.56 68.77 -72.58
CA TYR A 767 64.96 69.00 -72.25
C TYR A 767 65.44 70.43 -72.52
N SER A 768 65.03 71.02 -73.65
CA SER A 768 65.36 72.41 -73.97
C SER A 768 64.35 73.41 -73.39
N GLY A 769 63.21 72.93 -72.90
CA GLY A 769 62.05 73.72 -72.47
C GLY A 769 60.86 73.53 -73.40
N ALA A 770 59.66 73.85 -72.92
CA ALA A 770 58.42 73.76 -73.70
C ALA A 770 57.58 75.05 -73.54
N PRO A 771 56.70 75.37 -74.50
CA PRO A 771 55.73 76.45 -74.35
C PRO A 771 54.84 76.23 -73.13
N GLU A 772 54.45 77.30 -72.42
CA GLU A 772 53.44 77.20 -71.34
C GLU A 772 52.09 76.64 -71.84
N SER A 773 51.81 76.76 -73.14
CA SER A 773 50.61 76.24 -73.79
C SER A 773 50.76 74.81 -74.33
N ALA A 774 51.86 74.12 -74.01
CA ALA A 774 52.07 72.76 -74.48
C ALA A 774 51.13 71.78 -73.78
N THR A 775 50.34 71.03 -74.56
CA THR A 775 49.41 70.02 -74.02
C THR A 775 50.01 68.62 -74.00
N GLU A 776 50.99 68.38 -74.87
CA GLU A 776 51.75 67.13 -74.96
C GLU A 776 53.21 67.48 -75.25
N THR A 777 54.12 66.98 -74.40
CA THR A 777 55.56 67.12 -74.58
C THR A 777 56.18 65.75 -74.55
N SER A 778 56.97 65.40 -75.54
CA SER A 778 57.75 64.16 -75.51
C SER A 778 59.22 64.48 -75.78
N THR A 779 60.12 63.85 -75.02
CA THR A 779 61.55 63.95 -75.27
C THR A 779 62.17 62.59 -75.47
N LYS A 780 62.95 62.46 -76.55
CA LYS A 780 63.73 61.28 -76.89
C LYS A 780 65.20 61.66 -76.90
N TYR A 781 66.02 60.84 -76.29
CA TYR A 781 67.47 61.01 -76.27
C TYR A 781 68.08 59.97 -77.20
N VAL A 782 68.73 60.43 -78.25
CA VAL A 782 69.48 59.58 -79.17
C VAL A 782 70.95 59.92 -79.02
N MET A 783 71.71 59.04 -78.40
CA MET A 783 73.15 59.24 -78.20
C MET A 783 73.93 58.29 -79.11
N ARG A 784 75.07 58.73 -79.63
CA ARG A 784 75.95 57.89 -80.45
C ARG A 784 77.42 58.17 -80.14
N THR A 785 78.24 57.14 -79.97
CA THR A 785 79.70 57.34 -79.86
C THR A 785 80.35 57.64 -81.22
N GLU A 786 81.45 58.38 -81.21
CA GLU A 786 82.28 58.61 -82.40
C GLU A 786 82.97 57.32 -82.87
N GLU A 787 83.10 57.15 -84.20
CA GLU A 787 83.83 56.04 -84.82
C GLU A 787 85.33 56.35 -84.93
N VAL A 788 86.17 55.32 -84.77
CA VAL A 788 87.63 55.46 -84.90
C VAL A 788 88.12 54.68 -86.13
N GLN A 789 88.16 55.32 -87.31
CA GLN A 789 88.52 54.69 -88.61
C GLN A 789 89.94 55.03 -89.15
N ASN A 790 90.41 54.29 -90.16
CA ASN A 790 91.63 54.54 -90.98
C ASN A 790 91.31 55.24 -92.32
N VAL A 791 92.07 56.29 -92.72
CA VAL A 791 91.80 57.06 -93.96
C VAL A 791 92.82 56.73 -95.06
N GLU A 792 92.36 56.16 -96.18
CA GLU A 792 92.96 56.33 -97.51
C GLU A 792 91.87 56.68 -98.54
N LYS A 793 92.15 57.68 -99.39
CA LYS A 793 91.26 58.24 -100.43
C LYS A 793 91.19 57.32 -101.65
N ASP A 794 90.00 57.11 -102.20
CA ASP A 794 89.83 57.01 -103.65
C ASP A 794 88.47 57.58 -104.10
N ASP A 795 88.51 58.38 -105.17
CA ASP A 795 87.37 59.02 -105.81
C ASP A 795 86.79 58.06 -106.85
N THR A 796 85.48 57.74 -106.79
CA THR A 796 84.64 57.55 -107.99
C THR A 796 83.16 57.47 -107.64
N GLU A 797 82.37 58.35 -108.25
CA GLU A 797 80.90 58.31 -108.31
C GLU A 797 80.40 57.01 -108.94
N LYS A 798 79.46 56.32 -108.25
CA LYS A 798 78.38 55.54 -108.88
C LYS A 798 77.10 55.61 -108.02
N GLU A 799 75.99 55.83 -108.70
CA GLU A 799 74.63 55.90 -108.15
C GLU A 799 74.16 54.61 -107.44
N ALA A 800 73.28 54.83 -106.46
CA ALA A 800 72.77 53.91 -105.44
C ALA A 800 71.89 52.76 -105.93
N PRO A 801 71.63 51.78 -105.03
CA PRO A 801 70.24 51.46 -104.68
C PRO A 801 69.98 51.68 -103.17
N LYS A 802 68.73 51.97 -102.81
CA LYS A 802 68.28 52.21 -101.42
C LYS A 802 68.63 51.04 -100.49
N GLN A 803 69.37 51.31 -99.41
CA GLN A 803 69.58 50.40 -98.26
C GLN A 803 68.72 50.85 -97.06
N GLU A 804 68.19 49.88 -96.30
CA GLU A 804 67.50 50.09 -95.01
C GLU A 804 68.40 50.82 -94.00
N THR A 805 67.82 51.66 -93.13
CA THR A 805 68.57 52.36 -92.08
C THR A 805 68.78 51.47 -90.85
N PHE A 806 69.81 51.75 -90.04
CA PHE A 806 70.06 51.07 -88.75
C PHE A 806 68.80 51.01 -87.86
N TRP A 807 68.00 52.09 -87.87
CA TRP A 807 66.74 52.18 -87.13
C TRP A 807 65.64 51.26 -87.63
N ASP A 808 65.57 51.00 -88.93
CA ASP A 808 64.62 50.04 -89.49
C ASP A 808 64.96 48.61 -89.02
N ARG A 809 66.25 48.32 -88.79
CA ARG A 809 66.74 47.02 -88.30
C ARG A 809 66.56 46.84 -86.78
N VAL A 810 66.78 47.88 -85.97
CA VAL A 810 66.54 47.84 -84.51
C VAL A 810 65.05 47.66 -84.16
N LYS A 811 64.13 48.23 -84.95
CA LYS A 811 62.68 48.02 -84.78
C LYS A 811 62.22 46.58 -85.03
N GLY A 812 63.00 45.75 -85.72
CA GLY A 812 62.66 44.33 -85.93
C GLY A 812 63.04 43.42 -84.75
N LEU A 813 63.78 43.93 -83.77
CA LEU A 813 64.36 43.15 -82.65
C LEU A 813 63.55 43.21 -81.34
N PHE A 814 62.71 44.24 -81.21
CA PHE A 814 61.84 44.54 -80.08
C PHE A 814 60.39 44.55 -80.56
#